data_AF-A0A954H1E6-F1
#
_entry.id   AF-A0A954H1E6-F1
#
_cell.length_a   1.000
_cell.length_b   1.000
_cell.length_c   1.000
_cell.angle_alpha   90.00
_cell.angle_beta   90.00
_cell.angle_gamma   90.00
#
_symmetry.space_group_name_H-M   'P 1'
#
loop_
_entity.id
_entity.type
_entity.pdbx_description
1 polymer ?
#
loop_
_entity_poly.entity_id
_entity_poly.type
_entity_poly.pdbx_seq_one_letter_code
_entity_poly.pdbx_strand_id
1 'polypeptide(L)'
;MNLTPLHSTLLSRAFEKVLGRPDSGTMAFVRCLMPDVVEALAHATDFVPECWMIRRVADVDDDESRTITADQAVEIRESKNDPIVLLVDTSRAGAGMDGIYSAAREIEEAGLFKEALRLAARQITNQQGKTAREFAERAVKKARGFGQRYSVSPWQEFDYYVRIVAQECHPGELLWQLGLWPVQADEQDPHNLDTLDMSRLFVDRLLGAATSGQAPSQRIEALRLLEPTEQQRVDLERFLHSAATRPLLTSIEDVAASQHLWVNELKLEGAAHVLQEIELVPWRTRQGKLAKWSGLIEEADEDPPVLILDPKADANGNYAKLEIRWITRPDNLQKDAVQYQVKIVTDMDEELASRDVSHSAKKEEKCCFTDDDFSMLSDDALINAKIVVSVIGDDSLEEQESDEFVIRFGTPPDKGTGGVGKIMRAFSEGLIELDDRETVTALASGTDSFPLDSKGYVVLRTPQRGKSFRVFRPPLIHEVEQDWVTRGGQIGRWRVKVRASGARAGIPEFVPIEPSSASGTAWQSLWDRATNASRRMAERFGACGGGVGQIYDQKAKVFDTVVKEYLLAWTALLDVADPALALANTVEIQSLSGRTIGMIVLPAHAMRVAWHVGYDNLVLHTRFEQDVAPKQLRDELELLDGAVFPAFLPGLQPGKTFVFADTLGFHVVGMVSDDDSEPKAAIAILARALGESESADSAPTVGKQSAQVLGNEILKYIECHDTSKLLHIHALRPGDGLTVARSLGHVQKRSRRILTEEEADEEPQPTAPSFVLELYPSASQRGVAGRFIAEAREKRRSGAGVVFEEDQWMLESTSLPGGMTLPRLRWARKDDPDPQSSAHLAVAFDTFESCVASESQEDNASSRPFFAFGLMSFFERDYTSLPTPLWRSMVIGSTDGEKHPADRIHTERLVKLQQAVAGCVVRHLQENAGIPVLRTEISPEKAYGLRELHRLCDWVITLDRNAGIEYFDSPRDNRDVYEAYVID
;
A
#
# COMPACT_ATOMS: atom_id res chain seq x y z
N MET A 1 0.06 -21.48 36.39
CA MET A 1 1.48 -21.74 36.02
C MET A 1 2.16 -22.48 37.17
N ASN A 2 3.06 -23.45 36.95
CA ASN A 2 3.73 -24.17 38.05
C ASN A 2 5.18 -23.69 38.20
N LEU A 3 5.48 -22.96 39.28
CA LEU A 3 6.86 -22.65 39.70
C LEU A 3 7.52 -23.91 40.27
N THR A 4 8.81 -24.08 40.01
CA THR A 4 9.65 -25.09 40.67
C THR A 4 10.43 -24.45 41.83
N PRO A 5 10.86 -25.20 42.86
CA PRO A 5 11.73 -24.69 43.94
C PRO A 5 12.98 -23.95 43.44
N LEU A 6 13.48 -24.33 42.26
CA LEU A 6 14.64 -23.69 41.62
C LEU A 6 14.33 -22.27 41.13
N HIS A 7 13.10 -21.99 40.66
CA HIS A 7 12.69 -20.62 40.31
C HIS A 7 12.80 -19.71 41.52
N SER A 8 12.17 -20.11 42.62
CA SER A 8 12.17 -19.40 43.90
C SER A 8 13.60 -19.19 44.42
N THR A 9 14.43 -20.24 44.41
CA THR A 9 15.82 -20.17 44.89
C THR A 9 16.68 -19.21 44.06
N LEU A 10 16.57 -19.24 42.72
CA LEU A 10 17.38 -18.40 41.83
C LEU A 10 16.89 -16.95 41.79
N LEU A 11 15.58 -16.73 41.85
CA LEU A 11 15.02 -15.39 42.04
C LEU A 11 15.44 -14.81 43.39
N SER A 12 15.37 -15.58 44.48
CA SER A 12 15.79 -15.12 45.82
C SER A 12 17.20 -14.53 45.80
N ARG A 13 18.14 -15.24 45.15
CA ARG A 13 19.52 -14.80 44.95
C ARG A 13 19.69 -13.63 43.99
N ALA A 14 18.83 -13.51 42.98
CA ALA A 14 18.81 -12.35 42.08
C ALA A 14 18.32 -11.10 42.82
N PHE A 15 17.25 -11.23 43.63
CA PHE A 15 16.75 -10.18 44.52
C PHE A 15 17.83 -9.75 45.52
N GLU A 16 18.47 -10.68 46.25
CA GLU A 16 19.62 -10.39 47.13
C GLU A 16 20.71 -9.57 46.44
N LYS A 17 21.03 -9.92 45.18
CA LYS A 17 22.10 -9.28 44.42
C LYS A 17 21.74 -7.87 43.94
N VAL A 18 20.49 -7.64 43.56
CA VAL A 18 19.97 -6.35 43.06
C VAL A 18 19.62 -5.39 44.20
N LEU A 19 19.07 -5.92 45.29
CA LEU A 19 18.72 -5.16 46.49
C LEU A 19 19.95 -4.78 47.31
N GLY A 20 20.88 -5.72 47.49
CA GLY A 20 22.02 -5.57 48.40
C GLY A 20 21.61 -5.71 49.87
N ARG A 21 22.49 -5.24 50.77
CA ARG A 21 22.20 -5.19 52.21
C ARG A 21 21.29 -4.01 52.52
N PRO A 22 20.14 -4.23 53.20
CA PRO A 22 19.25 -3.14 53.58
C PRO A 22 19.70 -2.40 54.83
N ASP A 23 19.30 -1.13 54.92
CA ASP A 23 19.21 -0.37 56.18
C ASP A 23 17.80 -0.51 56.79
N SER A 24 17.65 -0.26 58.10
CA SER A 24 16.34 -0.26 58.76
C SER A 24 15.37 0.74 58.11
N GLY A 25 14.13 0.31 57.88
CA GLY A 25 13.11 1.09 57.17
C GLY A 25 13.24 1.13 55.65
N THR A 26 14.18 0.39 55.03
CA THR A 26 14.30 0.34 53.57
C THR A 26 13.13 -0.42 52.94
N MET A 27 12.47 0.18 51.95
CA MET A 27 11.37 -0.42 51.19
C MET A 27 11.69 -0.46 49.69
N ALA A 28 11.46 -1.61 49.08
CA ALA A 28 11.51 -1.80 47.63
C ALA A 28 10.22 -2.46 47.11
N PHE A 29 9.94 -2.36 45.83
CA PHE A 29 8.81 -3.04 45.19
C PHE A 29 9.14 -3.56 43.80
N VAL A 30 8.40 -4.56 43.35
CA VAL A 30 8.46 -5.11 41.98
C VAL A 30 7.05 -5.24 41.42
N ARG A 31 6.86 -4.80 40.17
CA ARG A 31 5.57 -4.86 39.45
C ARG A 31 5.67 -5.41 38.02
N CYS A 32 6.87 -5.84 37.60
CA CYS A 32 7.12 -6.45 36.29
C CYS A 32 6.81 -7.97 36.25
N LEU A 33 6.40 -8.55 37.38
CA LEU A 33 6.06 -9.98 37.49
C LEU A 33 4.56 -10.18 37.29
N MET A 34 4.19 -11.31 36.68
CA MET A 34 2.79 -11.69 36.48
C MET A 34 2.06 -11.93 37.82
N PRO A 35 0.75 -11.62 37.93
CA PRO A 35 -0.06 -11.91 39.12
C PRO A 35 0.10 -13.34 39.64
N ASP A 36 -0.03 -14.34 38.77
CA ASP A 36 0.18 -15.77 39.08
C ASP A 36 1.57 -16.07 39.67
N VAL A 37 2.59 -15.36 39.20
CA VAL A 37 3.99 -15.52 39.64
C VAL A 37 4.21 -14.84 40.99
N VAL A 38 3.63 -13.64 41.16
CA VAL A 38 3.62 -12.90 42.43
C VAL A 38 2.94 -13.71 43.53
N GLU A 39 1.78 -14.30 43.24
CA GLU A 39 1.04 -15.21 44.12
C GLU A 39 1.87 -16.44 44.48
N ALA A 40 2.40 -17.16 43.48
CA ALA A 40 3.16 -18.38 43.71
C ALA A 40 4.51 -18.13 44.44
N LEU A 41 5.18 -16.98 44.21
CA LEU A 41 6.37 -16.58 44.98
C LEU A 41 6.02 -16.21 46.43
N ALA A 42 4.87 -15.57 46.66
CA ALA A 42 4.39 -15.25 48.00
C ALA A 42 4.06 -16.51 48.82
N HIS A 43 3.63 -17.60 48.18
CA HIS A 43 3.50 -18.91 48.83
C HIS A 43 4.81 -19.72 48.95
N ALA A 44 5.86 -19.42 48.17
CA ALA A 44 7.07 -20.25 48.11
C ALA A 44 8.00 -20.08 49.33
N THR A 45 8.17 -21.15 50.11
CA THR A 45 9.10 -21.20 51.26
C THR A 45 10.56 -20.99 50.89
N ASP A 46 10.93 -21.26 49.63
CA ASP A 46 12.30 -21.12 49.13
C ASP A 46 12.58 -19.72 48.54
N PHE A 47 11.59 -18.82 48.54
CA PHE A 47 11.76 -17.41 48.16
C PHE A 47 11.88 -16.56 49.44
N VAL A 48 13.10 -16.47 49.96
CA VAL A 48 13.45 -15.75 51.19
C VAL A 48 14.81 -15.05 51.00
N PRO A 49 14.84 -13.86 50.35
CA PRO A 49 16.06 -13.08 50.18
C PRO A 49 16.68 -12.71 51.53
N GLU A 50 17.97 -12.96 51.72
CA GLU A 50 18.66 -12.66 52.98
C GLU A 50 18.43 -11.22 53.46
N CYS A 51 18.01 -11.06 54.72
CA CYS A 51 17.74 -9.79 55.41
C CYS A 51 16.54 -8.96 54.92
N TRP A 52 15.69 -9.48 54.03
CA TRP A 52 14.48 -8.78 53.54
C TRP A 52 13.19 -9.56 53.86
N MET A 53 12.17 -8.85 54.37
CA MET A 53 10.81 -9.36 54.47
C MET A 53 10.12 -9.30 53.09
N ILE A 54 9.38 -10.35 52.72
CA ILE A 54 8.60 -10.39 51.48
C ILE A 54 7.11 -10.30 51.83
N ARG A 55 6.38 -9.41 51.15
CA ARG A 55 4.91 -9.37 51.16
C ARG A 55 4.36 -9.18 49.74
N ARG A 56 3.25 -9.82 49.42
CA ARG A 56 2.44 -9.54 48.21
C ARG A 56 1.46 -8.42 48.52
N VAL A 57 1.25 -7.49 47.58
CA VAL A 57 0.20 -6.47 47.70
C VAL A 57 -0.94 -6.78 46.73
N ALA A 58 -2.16 -6.95 47.25
CA ALA A 58 -3.37 -7.33 46.50
C ALA A 58 -4.63 -6.70 47.13
N ASP A 59 -5.80 -7.32 46.90
CA ASP A 59 -7.14 -6.90 47.34
C ASP A 59 -7.60 -7.54 48.68
N VAL A 60 -6.80 -8.43 49.26
CA VAL A 60 -7.10 -9.19 50.48
C VAL A 60 -5.90 -9.18 51.42
N ASP A 61 -6.14 -9.26 52.73
CA ASP A 61 -5.12 -9.49 53.77
C ASP A 61 -5.10 -10.97 54.18
N ASP A 62 -3.94 -11.61 54.09
CA ASP A 62 -3.73 -13.01 54.47
C ASP A 62 -2.25 -13.28 54.81
N ASP A 63 -1.98 -13.48 56.10
CA ASP A 63 -0.64 -13.79 56.62
C ASP A 63 -0.09 -15.13 56.12
N GLU A 64 -0.92 -16.15 55.82
CA GLU A 64 -0.43 -17.46 55.37
C GLU A 64 0.14 -17.39 53.94
N SER A 65 -0.41 -16.53 53.08
CA SER A 65 0.11 -16.24 51.74
C SER A 65 1.11 -15.09 51.68
N ARG A 66 1.49 -14.49 52.83
CA ARG A 66 2.26 -13.23 52.91
C ARG A 66 1.58 -12.07 52.14
N THR A 67 0.26 -12.08 51.97
CA THR A 67 -0.49 -11.06 51.22
C THR A 67 -1.03 -9.97 52.14
N ILE A 68 -0.97 -8.71 51.70
CA ILE A 68 -1.49 -7.52 52.40
C ILE A 68 -2.23 -6.61 51.41
N THR A 69 -3.05 -5.70 51.95
CA THR A 69 -3.73 -4.66 51.17
C THR A 69 -2.82 -3.45 50.89
N ALA A 70 -3.22 -2.60 49.92
CA ALA A 70 -2.49 -1.38 49.58
C ALA A 70 -2.38 -0.40 50.76
N ASP A 71 -3.44 -0.25 51.56
CA ASP A 71 -3.44 0.60 52.77
C ASP A 71 -2.41 0.11 53.81
N GLN A 72 -2.35 -1.20 54.05
CA GLN A 72 -1.37 -1.81 54.96
C GLN A 72 0.08 -1.67 54.45
N ALA A 73 0.30 -1.72 53.13
CA ALA A 73 1.62 -1.44 52.56
C ALA A 73 2.08 -0.01 52.88
N VAL A 74 1.16 0.97 52.86
CA VAL A 74 1.43 2.36 53.26
C VAL A 74 1.65 2.48 54.77
N GLU A 75 0.87 1.79 55.62
CA GLU A 75 1.13 1.75 57.07
C GLU A 75 2.52 1.19 57.41
N ILE A 76 2.92 0.09 56.75
CA ILE A 76 4.26 -0.50 56.91
C ILE A 76 5.34 0.50 56.49
N ARG A 77 5.16 1.21 55.37
CA ARG A 77 6.09 2.27 54.91
C ARG A 77 6.28 3.35 55.98
N GLU A 78 5.20 3.87 56.54
CA GLU A 78 5.27 4.93 57.56
C GLU A 78 5.83 4.43 58.90
N SER A 79 5.68 3.13 59.21
CA SER A 79 6.24 2.51 60.40
C SER A 79 7.78 2.40 60.40
N LYS A 80 8.41 2.35 59.22
CA LYS A 80 9.88 2.27 59.00
C LYS A 80 10.60 1.18 59.83
N ASN A 81 9.95 0.02 59.99
CA ASN A 81 10.47 -1.11 60.76
C ASN A 81 11.47 -1.96 59.95
N ASP A 82 11.26 -3.28 59.86
CA ASP A 82 12.15 -4.20 59.15
C ASP A 82 12.16 -3.93 57.63
N PRO A 83 13.29 -4.18 56.94
CA PRO A 83 13.39 -3.99 55.49
C PRO A 83 12.43 -4.90 54.72
N ILE A 84 11.72 -4.34 53.73
CA ILE A 84 10.63 -5.05 53.05
C ILE A 84 10.68 -4.89 51.53
N VAL A 85 10.34 -5.97 50.83
CA VAL A 85 10.09 -6.01 49.39
C VAL A 85 8.62 -6.34 49.14
N LEU A 86 7.96 -5.47 48.38
CA LEU A 86 6.56 -5.61 47.98
C LEU A 86 6.47 -6.24 46.58
N LEU A 87 5.90 -7.45 46.49
CA LEU A 87 5.52 -8.08 45.23
C LEU A 87 4.12 -7.55 44.85
N VAL A 88 4.04 -6.62 43.90
CA VAL A 88 2.78 -5.94 43.59
C VAL A 88 1.98 -6.74 42.56
N ASP A 89 0.81 -7.22 42.95
CA ASP A 89 -0.17 -7.79 42.02
C ASP A 89 -0.89 -6.64 41.30
N THR A 90 -0.38 -6.24 40.12
CA THR A 90 -0.93 -5.11 39.35
C THR A 90 -2.37 -5.32 38.87
N SER A 91 -2.92 -6.53 39.00
CA SER A 91 -4.32 -6.83 38.65
C SER A 91 -5.30 -6.64 39.82
N ARG A 92 -4.80 -6.65 41.07
CA ARG A 92 -5.62 -6.60 42.29
C ARG A 92 -5.22 -5.55 43.31
N ALA A 93 -4.03 -4.98 43.24
CA ALA A 93 -3.59 -3.94 44.16
C ALA A 93 -4.55 -2.73 44.13
N GLY A 94 -5.08 -2.36 45.29
CA GLY A 94 -6.07 -1.29 45.44
C GLY A 94 -5.52 0.13 45.25
N ALA A 95 -6.43 1.11 45.31
CA ALA A 95 -6.07 2.52 45.34
C ALA A 95 -5.19 2.82 46.58
N GLY A 96 -4.12 3.60 46.40
CA GLY A 96 -3.14 3.92 47.46
C GLY A 96 -1.68 3.64 47.06
N MET A 97 -1.46 2.79 46.05
CA MET A 97 -0.11 2.41 45.60
C MET A 97 0.76 3.57 45.07
N ASP A 98 0.18 4.70 44.66
CA ASP A 98 0.94 5.90 44.25
C ASP A 98 1.85 6.43 45.37
N GLY A 99 1.42 6.26 46.63
CA GLY A 99 2.24 6.56 47.81
C GLY A 99 3.42 5.60 48.01
N ILE A 100 3.39 4.41 47.42
CA ILE A 100 4.51 3.46 47.41
C ILE A 100 5.42 3.76 46.21
N TYR A 101 4.86 3.88 45.01
CA TYR A 101 5.60 4.11 43.77
C TYR A 101 6.44 5.39 43.79
N SER A 102 6.00 6.42 44.51
CA SER A 102 6.72 7.69 44.66
C SER A 102 7.81 7.71 45.74
N ALA A 103 7.88 6.69 46.61
CA ALA A 103 8.69 6.74 47.84
C ALA A 103 9.55 5.49 48.12
N ALA A 104 9.25 4.36 47.48
CA ALA A 104 10.02 3.11 47.57
C ALA A 104 10.88 2.90 46.32
N ARG A 105 11.93 2.09 46.43
CA ARG A 105 12.79 1.75 45.28
C ARG A 105 12.11 0.72 44.37
N GLU A 106 11.89 1.05 43.12
CA GLU A 106 11.48 0.05 42.12
C GLU A 106 12.63 -0.91 41.80
N ILE A 107 12.31 -2.20 41.69
CA ILE A 107 13.19 -3.24 41.18
C ILE A 107 12.90 -3.38 39.68
N GLU A 108 13.75 -2.77 38.87
CA GLU A 108 13.62 -2.79 37.40
C GLU A 108 13.74 -4.21 36.83
N GLU A 109 12.89 -4.51 35.84
CA GLU A 109 12.85 -5.80 35.15
C GLU A 109 14.23 -6.18 34.56
N ALA A 110 14.85 -5.25 33.83
CA ALA A 110 16.15 -5.47 33.19
C ALA A 110 17.25 -5.82 34.20
N GLY A 111 17.31 -5.12 35.34
CA GLY A 111 18.27 -5.38 36.40
C GLY A 111 18.06 -6.74 37.09
N LEU A 112 16.79 -7.06 37.41
CA LEU A 112 16.41 -8.32 38.04
C LEU A 112 16.71 -9.53 37.15
N PHE A 113 16.21 -9.52 35.90
CA PHE A 113 16.36 -10.66 35.01
C PHE A 113 17.79 -10.82 34.48
N LYS A 114 18.58 -9.76 34.35
CA LYS A 114 20.03 -9.88 34.06
C LYS A 114 20.75 -10.75 35.07
N GLU A 115 20.48 -10.58 36.37
CA GLU A 115 21.07 -11.43 37.41
C GLU A 115 20.41 -12.81 37.49
N ALA A 116 19.08 -12.89 37.36
CA ALA A 116 18.36 -14.18 37.38
C ALA A 116 18.77 -15.11 36.24
N LEU A 117 18.87 -14.59 35.00
CA LEU A 117 19.36 -15.32 33.82
C LEU A 117 20.83 -15.73 33.98
N ARG A 118 21.69 -14.84 34.48
CA ARG A 118 23.10 -15.16 34.77
C ARG A 118 23.24 -16.32 35.75
N LEU A 119 22.37 -16.40 36.75
CA LEU A 119 22.33 -17.49 37.72
C LEU A 119 21.76 -18.79 37.11
N ALA A 120 20.69 -18.72 36.33
CA ALA A 120 20.09 -19.88 35.66
C ALA A 120 21.02 -20.50 34.60
N ALA A 121 21.62 -19.67 33.74
CA ALA A 121 22.57 -20.10 32.71
C ALA A 121 23.85 -20.71 33.33
N ARG A 122 24.26 -20.25 34.51
CA ARG A 122 25.33 -20.90 35.29
C ARG A 122 24.91 -22.29 35.81
N GLN A 123 23.66 -22.50 36.19
CA GLN A 123 23.18 -23.83 36.60
C GLN A 123 23.07 -24.81 35.43
N ILE A 124 22.66 -24.36 34.23
CA ILE A 124 22.77 -25.17 33.00
C ILE A 124 24.24 -25.58 32.79
N THR A 125 25.18 -24.64 32.91
CA THR A 125 26.63 -24.94 32.79
C THR A 125 27.09 -25.99 33.81
N ASN A 126 26.63 -25.89 35.06
CA ASN A 126 27.06 -26.76 36.16
C ASN A 126 26.49 -28.20 36.06
N GLN A 127 25.27 -28.37 35.54
CA GLN A 127 24.59 -29.67 35.48
C GLN A 127 24.69 -30.35 34.11
N GLN A 128 24.49 -29.61 33.02
CA GLN A 128 24.43 -30.11 31.64
C GLN A 128 25.62 -29.67 30.77
N GLY A 129 26.54 -28.86 31.32
CA GLY A 129 27.74 -28.42 30.63
C GLY A 129 27.58 -27.16 29.77
N LYS A 130 28.70 -26.71 29.21
CA LYS A 130 28.79 -25.44 28.48
C LYS A 130 28.01 -25.46 27.15
N THR A 131 28.02 -26.58 26.44
CA THR A 131 27.33 -26.77 25.15
C THR A 131 25.81 -26.66 25.29
N ALA A 132 25.22 -27.23 26.34
CA ALA A 132 23.80 -27.07 26.64
C ALA A 132 23.42 -25.61 26.89
N ARG A 133 24.26 -24.84 27.58
CA ARG A 133 24.06 -23.40 27.77
C ARG A 133 24.16 -22.63 26.45
N GLU A 134 25.19 -22.89 25.64
CA GLU A 134 25.39 -22.21 24.35
C GLU A 134 24.22 -22.50 23.39
N PHE A 135 23.65 -23.70 23.40
CA PHE A 135 22.42 -24.03 22.69
C PHE A 135 21.22 -23.21 23.21
N ALA A 136 21.00 -23.17 24.52
CA ALA A 136 19.90 -22.40 25.12
C ALA A 136 20.04 -20.88 24.88
N GLU A 137 21.25 -20.33 24.94
CA GLU A 137 21.58 -18.94 24.56
C GLU A 137 21.28 -18.68 23.07
N ARG A 138 21.62 -19.62 22.19
CA ARG A 138 21.32 -19.51 20.75
C ARG A 138 19.84 -19.65 20.44
N ALA A 139 19.11 -20.52 21.14
CA ALA A 139 17.67 -20.72 21.00
C ALA A 139 16.90 -19.43 21.30
N VAL A 140 17.22 -18.77 22.42
CA VAL A 140 16.66 -17.45 22.78
C VAL A 140 16.95 -16.41 21.70
N LYS A 141 18.20 -16.33 21.21
CA LYS A 141 18.56 -15.41 20.11
C LYS A 141 17.77 -15.72 18.82
N LYS A 142 17.54 -17.00 18.50
CA LYS A 142 16.78 -17.42 17.31
C LYS A 142 15.29 -17.07 17.43
N ALA A 143 14.70 -17.24 18.62
CA ALA A 143 13.31 -16.88 18.94
C ALA A 143 13.07 -15.37 18.91
N ARG A 144 13.97 -14.56 19.50
CA ARG A 144 13.93 -13.09 19.37
C ARG A 144 14.02 -12.64 17.91
N GLY A 145 14.63 -13.44 17.04
CA GLY A 145 14.70 -13.22 15.59
C GLY A 145 13.36 -13.36 14.82
N PHE A 146 12.24 -13.71 15.46
CA PHE A 146 10.91 -13.66 14.81
C PHE A 146 10.45 -12.24 14.46
N GLY A 147 11.11 -11.21 15.01
CA GLY A 147 10.83 -9.81 14.72
C GLY A 147 9.40 -9.44 15.12
N GLN A 148 8.66 -8.78 14.21
CA GLN A 148 7.37 -8.17 14.53
C GLN A 148 6.23 -9.15 14.89
N ARG A 149 6.45 -10.47 14.76
CA ARG A 149 5.42 -11.50 14.98
C ARG A 149 5.31 -11.98 16.43
N TYR A 150 6.41 -11.94 17.20
CA TYR A 150 6.48 -12.50 18.55
C TYR A 150 7.69 -11.95 19.32
N SER A 151 7.51 -11.65 20.61
CA SER A 151 8.56 -11.15 21.51
C SER A 151 8.74 -12.07 22.71
N VAL A 152 9.97 -12.56 22.94
CA VAL A 152 10.33 -13.29 24.17
C VAL A 152 10.49 -12.30 25.33
N SER A 153 9.69 -12.44 26.39
CA SER A 153 9.85 -11.65 27.62
C SER A 153 11.00 -12.18 28.51
N PRO A 154 11.60 -11.33 29.36
CA PRO A 154 12.62 -11.76 30.32
C PRO A 154 12.17 -12.89 31.26
N TRP A 155 10.89 -12.89 31.66
CA TRP A 155 10.31 -13.99 32.44
C TRP A 155 10.29 -15.32 31.67
N GLN A 156 9.86 -15.33 30.40
CA GLN A 156 9.80 -16.56 29.59
C GLN A 156 11.19 -17.14 29.35
N GLU A 157 12.18 -16.29 29.12
CA GLU A 157 13.58 -16.70 28.98
C GLU A 157 14.12 -17.33 30.27
N PHE A 158 13.79 -16.73 31.42
CA PHE A 158 14.18 -17.24 32.72
C PHE A 158 13.49 -18.57 33.05
N ASP A 159 12.16 -18.66 32.87
CA ASP A 159 11.39 -19.90 33.07
C ASP A 159 11.90 -21.04 32.18
N TYR A 160 12.24 -20.76 30.90
CA TYR A 160 12.90 -21.70 30.00
C TYR A 160 14.24 -22.20 30.56
N TYR A 161 15.17 -21.31 30.95
CA TYR A 161 16.47 -21.72 31.52
C TYR A 161 16.33 -22.51 32.82
N VAL A 162 15.39 -22.13 33.69
CA VAL A 162 15.18 -22.83 34.95
C VAL A 162 14.54 -24.20 34.73
N ARG A 163 13.64 -24.37 33.76
CA ARG A 163 13.00 -25.65 33.46
C ARG A 163 13.97 -26.68 32.86
N ILE A 164 14.90 -26.26 31.99
CA ILE A 164 15.99 -27.13 31.49
C ILE A 164 16.70 -27.82 32.67
N VAL A 165 17.08 -27.02 33.67
CA VAL A 165 17.78 -27.50 34.88
C VAL A 165 16.85 -28.30 35.79
N ALA A 166 15.63 -27.82 36.04
CA ALA A 166 14.71 -28.43 37.00
C ALA A 166 14.03 -29.72 36.51
N GLN A 167 14.00 -29.97 35.20
CA GLN A 167 13.44 -31.18 34.59
C GLN A 167 14.53 -32.15 34.10
N GLU A 168 15.81 -31.77 34.20
CA GLU A 168 16.97 -32.53 33.71
C GLU A 168 16.88 -32.92 32.22
N CYS A 169 16.16 -32.13 31.41
CA CYS A 169 15.88 -32.38 29.99
C CYS A 169 16.77 -31.56 29.06
N HIS A 170 16.80 -31.92 27.78
CA HIS A 170 17.58 -31.21 26.77
C HIS A 170 16.93 -29.86 26.39
N PRO A 171 17.70 -28.77 26.20
CA PRO A 171 17.15 -27.46 25.81
C PRO A 171 16.24 -27.43 24.58
N GLY A 172 16.40 -28.37 23.65
CA GLY A 172 15.58 -28.56 22.45
C GLY A 172 14.13 -28.98 22.74
N GLU A 173 13.91 -29.71 23.83
CA GLU A 173 12.59 -30.22 24.23
C GLU A 173 11.65 -29.10 24.69
N LEU A 174 12.22 -28.02 25.23
CA LEU A 174 11.48 -26.88 25.80
C LEU A 174 11.38 -25.67 24.86
N LEU A 175 11.76 -25.80 23.59
CA LEU A 175 11.73 -24.70 22.61
C LEU A 175 10.33 -24.10 22.38
N TRP A 176 9.28 -24.88 22.62
CA TRP A 176 7.89 -24.41 22.56
C TRP A 176 7.61 -23.23 23.50
N GLN A 177 8.31 -23.14 24.63
CA GLN A 177 8.20 -22.01 25.57
C GLN A 177 8.70 -20.68 24.97
N LEU A 178 9.57 -20.76 23.97
CA LEU A 178 10.10 -19.63 23.21
C LEU A 178 9.34 -19.39 21.89
N GLY A 179 8.22 -20.08 21.64
CA GLY A 179 7.50 -20.03 20.37
C GLY A 179 8.25 -20.69 19.20
N LEU A 180 9.24 -21.54 19.49
CA LEU A 180 10.00 -22.34 18.54
C LEU A 180 9.50 -23.79 18.54
N TRP A 181 9.67 -24.53 17.44
CA TRP A 181 9.21 -25.92 17.37
C TRP A 181 10.12 -26.84 18.22
N PRO A 182 9.59 -27.78 19.03
CA PRO A 182 10.42 -28.71 19.80
C PRO A 182 11.37 -29.55 18.93
N VAL A 183 12.56 -29.84 19.47
CA VAL A 183 13.61 -30.62 18.80
C VAL A 183 13.93 -31.85 19.65
N GLN A 184 13.88 -33.03 19.02
CA GLN A 184 14.44 -34.26 19.59
C GLN A 184 15.97 -34.22 19.46
N ALA A 185 16.71 -34.38 20.55
CA ALA A 185 18.17 -34.38 20.52
C ALA A 185 18.72 -35.56 19.70
N ASP A 186 19.74 -35.30 18.87
CA ASP A 186 20.46 -36.33 18.13
C ASP A 186 21.40 -37.12 19.07
N GLU A 187 21.56 -38.43 18.86
CA GLU A 187 22.43 -39.28 19.69
C GLU A 187 23.93 -38.97 19.51
N GLN A 188 24.33 -38.39 18.37
CA GLN A 188 25.71 -38.16 17.96
C GLN A 188 26.16 -36.71 18.18
N ASP A 189 25.27 -35.74 17.93
CA ASP A 189 25.47 -34.33 18.30
C ASP A 189 24.19 -33.74 18.93
N PRO A 190 23.96 -33.96 20.24
CA PRO A 190 22.77 -33.47 20.93
C PRO A 190 22.59 -31.96 20.83
N HIS A 191 23.67 -31.17 20.71
CA HIS A 191 23.63 -29.71 20.74
C HIS A 191 23.91 -29.07 19.37
N ASN A 192 23.64 -29.79 18.28
CA ASN A 192 23.75 -29.25 16.93
C ASN A 192 22.88 -27.99 16.77
N LEU A 193 23.51 -26.83 16.60
CA LEU A 193 22.84 -25.54 16.51
C LEU A 193 21.98 -25.38 15.25
N ASP A 194 22.26 -26.14 14.18
CA ASP A 194 21.48 -26.09 12.93
C ASP A 194 20.04 -26.59 13.15
N THR A 195 19.80 -27.40 14.19
CA THR A 195 18.45 -27.83 14.58
C THR A 195 17.55 -26.68 15.01
N LEU A 196 18.12 -25.54 15.46
CA LEU A 196 17.36 -24.32 15.79
C LEU A 196 16.86 -23.59 14.54
N ASP A 197 17.56 -23.76 13.41
CA ASP A 197 17.16 -23.20 12.13
C ASP A 197 15.98 -24.00 11.56
N MET A 198 16.04 -25.33 11.70
CA MET A 198 14.93 -26.25 11.41
C MET A 198 13.72 -26.00 12.32
N SER A 199 13.94 -25.86 13.62
CA SER A 199 12.90 -25.52 14.61
C SER A 199 12.12 -24.25 14.22
N ARG A 200 12.81 -23.22 13.74
CA ARG A 200 12.16 -22.01 13.21
C ARG A 200 11.45 -22.27 11.88
N LEU A 201 12.07 -23.00 10.95
CA LEU A 201 11.50 -23.30 9.63
C LEU A 201 10.13 -23.98 9.75
N PHE A 202 9.97 -24.89 10.71
CA PHE A 202 8.69 -25.54 11.00
C PHE A 202 7.62 -24.53 11.40
N VAL A 203 7.93 -23.60 12.32
CA VAL A 203 6.99 -22.54 12.71
C VAL A 203 6.63 -21.63 11.54
N ASP A 204 7.63 -21.16 10.77
CA ASP A 204 7.41 -20.23 9.66
C ASP A 204 6.63 -20.86 8.49
N ARG A 205 6.80 -22.16 8.18
CA ARG A 205 6.04 -22.84 7.13
C ARG A 205 4.66 -23.33 7.59
N LEU A 206 4.50 -23.82 8.83
CA LEU A 206 3.21 -24.33 9.32
C LEU A 206 2.26 -23.23 9.82
N LEU A 207 2.79 -22.25 10.55
CA LEU A 207 2.04 -21.25 11.31
C LEU A 207 2.30 -19.81 10.85
N GLY A 208 3.21 -19.60 9.88
CA GLY A 208 3.58 -18.29 9.40
C GLY A 208 2.49 -17.59 8.56
N ALA A 209 2.58 -16.26 8.51
CA ALA A 209 1.60 -15.43 7.79
C ALA A 209 1.56 -15.72 6.27
N ALA A 210 2.68 -16.09 5.67
CA ALA A 210 2.77 -16.40 4.23
C ALA A 210 1.98 -17.67 3.84
N THR A 211 1.81 -18.63 4.77
CA THR A 211 1.07 -19.87 4.51
C THR A 211 -0.37 -19.82 5.03
N SER A 212 -0.82 -18.70 5.60
CA SER A 212 -2.16 -18.60 6.20
C SER A 212 -3.32 -18.81 5.21
N GLY A 213 -3.10 -18.55 3.92
CA GLY A 213 -4.06 -18.80 2.83
C GLY A 213 -4.05 -20.24 2.29
N GLN A 214 -3.09 -21.08 2.69
CA GLN A 214 -2.98 -22.47 2.27
C GLN A 214 -3.78 -23.40 3.20
N ALA A 215 -4.33 -24.47 2.65
CA ALA A 215 -4.98 -25.53 3.43
C ALA A 215 -3.95 -26.26 4.32
N PRO A 216 -4.33 -26.80 5.49
CA PRO A 216 -3.41 -27.52 6.39
C PRO A 216 -2.54 -28.57 5.71
N SER A 217 -3.12 -29.37 4.81
CA SER A 217 -2.42 -30.38 4.00
C SER A 217 -1.31 -29.78 3.14
N GLN A 218 -1.56 -28.65 2.46
CA GLN A 218 -0.58 -27.94 1.63
C GLN A 218 0.60 -27.39 2.46
N ARG A 219 0.36 -26.97 3.71
CA ARG A 219 1.43 -26.48 4.60
C ARG A 219 2.34 -27.62 5.06
N ILE A 220 1.77 -28.78 5.33
CA ILE A 220 2.53 -30.00 5.68
C ILE A 220 3.32 -30.50 4.47
N GLU A 221 2.73 -30.46 3.27
CA GLU A 221 3.43 -30.78 2.02
C GLU A 221 4.60 -29.81 1.75
N ALA A 222 4.41 -28.52 2.01
CA ALA A 222 5.45 -27.48 1.89
C ALA A 222 6.63 -27.65 2.87
N LEU A 223 6.50 -28.42 3.96
CA LEU A 223 7.66 -28.80 4.78
C LEU A 223 8.62 -29.75 4.04
N ARG A 224 8.14 -30.55 3.08
CA ARG A 224 8.89 -31.65 2.46
C ARG A 224 9.42 -32.64 3.49
N LEU A 225 8.49 -33.18 4.30
CA LEU A 225 8.78 -34.24 5.26
C LEU A 225 9.23 -35.53 4.52
N LEU A 226 10.33 -36.12 4.97
CA LEU A 226 10.84 -37.40 4.48
C LEU A 226 10.10 -38.56 5.14
N GLU A 227 9.38 -39.36 4.35
CA GLU A 227 8.62 -40.56 4.78
C GLU A 227 7.71 -40.38 6.03
N PRO A 228 6.92 -39.28 6.15
CA PRO A 228 6.06 -39.09 7.31
C PRO A 228 4.95 -40.14 7.37
N THR A 229 4.82 -40.77 8.53
CA THR A 229 3.76 -41.75 8.81
C THR A 229 2.37 -41.11 8.69
N GLU A 230 1.35 -41.93 8.37
CA GLU A 230 -0.04 -41.46 8.32
C GLU A 230 -0.50 -40.84 9.65
N GLN A 231 -0.01 -41.34 10.79
CA GLN A 231 -0.29 -40.76 12.10
C GLN A 231 0.28 -39.34 12.24
N GLN A 232 1.55 -39.13 11.83
CA GLN A 232 2.18 -37.80 11.83
C GLN A 232 1.41 -36.81 10.96
N ARG A 233 0.95 -37.24 9.78
CA ARG A 233 0.13 -36.40 8.88
C ARG A 233 -1.19 -35.99 9.53
N VAL A 234 -1.94 -36.97 10.04
CA VAL A 234 -3.26 -36.75 10.67
C VAL A 234 -3.15 -35.88 11.93
N ASP A 235 -2.11 -36.06 12.75
CA ASP A 235 -1.94 -35.28 13.97
C ASP A 235 -1.41 -33.87 13.69
N LEU A 236 -0.55 -33.68 12.67
CA LEU A 236 -0.19 -32.34 12.16
C LEU A 236 -1.40 -31.61 11.57
N GLU A 237 -2.25 -32.28 10.78
CA GLU A 237 -3.47 -31.66 10.26
C GLU A 237 -4.40 -31.26 11.40
N ARG A 238 -4.64 -32.14 12.38
CA ARG A 238 -5.47 -31.83 13.55
C ARG A 238 -4.92 -30.64 14.33
N PHE A 239 -3.59 -30.63 14.53
CA PHE A 239 -2.88 -29.52 15.15
C PHE A 239 -3.13 -28.20 14.42
N LEU A 240 -2.91 -28.14 13.10
CA LEU A 240 -3.12 -26.94 12.29
C LEU A 240 -4.57 -26.43 12.32
N HIS A 241 -5.56 -27.34 12.31
CA HIS A 241 -6.97 -26.96 12.45
C HIS A 241 -7.26 -26.33 13.82
N SER A 242 -6.66 -26.81 14.91
CA SER A 242 -6.82 -26.20 16.23
C SER A 242 -6.05 -24.88 16.37
N ALA A 243 -4.81 -24.83 15.86
CA ALA A 243 -3.92 -23.67 15.91
C ALA A 243 -4.46 -22.47 15.12
N ALA A 244 -5.22 -22.70 14.04
CA ALA A 244 -5.83 -21.64 13.22
C ALA A 244 -6.74 -20.65 14.00
N THR A 245 -7.14 -20.99 15.23
CA THR A 245 -8.02 -20.17 16.09
C THR A 245 -7.34 -19.68 17.37
N ARG A 246 -6.05 -19.99 17.59
CA ARG A 246 -5.34 -19.79 18.86
C ARG A 246 -4.07 -18.93 18.68
N PRO A 247 -3.60 -18.24 19.73
CA PRO A 247 -2.30 -17.57 19.71
C PRO A 247 -1.15 -18.56 19.48
N LEU A 248 -0.06 -18.10 18.84
CA LEU A 248 1.09 -18.93 18.45
C LEU A 248 1.64 -19.78 19.60
N LEU A 249 1.90 -19.16 20.77
CA LEU A 249 2.51 -19.84 21.91
C LEU A 249 1.59 -20.94 22.48
N THR A 250 0.31 -20.64 22.65
CA THR A 250 -0.72 -21.59 23.10
C THR A 250 -0.94 -22.72 22.11
N SER A 251 -0.68 -22.48 20.82
CA SER A 251 -0.71 -23.53 19.80
C SER A 251 0.51 -24.43 19.95
N ILE A 252 1.73 -23.89 19.91
CA ILE A 252 2.95 -24.71 19.93
C ILE A 252 3.07 -25.55 21.23
N GLU A 253 2.50 -25.10 22.35
CA GLU A 253 2.36 -25.90 23.58
C GLU A 253 1.64 -27.25 23.36
N ASP A 254 0.62 -27.34 22.48
CA ASP A 254 -0.06 -28.60 22.13
C ASP A 254 0.90 -29.61 21.45
N VAL A 255 2.00 -29.15 20.83
CA VAL A 255 3.03 -29.99 20.18
C VAL A 255 3.99 -30.61 21.20
N ALA A 256 4.16 -30.01 22.38
CA ALA A 256 5.06 -30.50 23.41
C ALA A 256 4.68 -31.92 23.90
N ALA A 257 3.39 -32.27 23.90
CA ALA A 257 2.92 -33.61 24.24
C ALA A 257 3.10 -34.64 23.11
N SER A 258 3.50 -34.22 21.91
CA SER A 258 3.50 -35.03 20.68
C SER A 258 4.93 -35.21 20.13
N GLN A 259 5.78 -35.95 20.86
CA GLN A 259 7.21 -36.17 20.50
C GLN A 259 7.44 -36.63 19.05
N HIS A 260 6.57 -37.49 18.52
CA HIS A 260 6.62 -37.94 17.12
C HIS A 260 6.43 -36.82 16.07
N LEU A 261 6.07 -35.60 16.49
CA LEU A 261 5.97 -34.39 15.67
C LEU A 261 7.14 -33.42 15.89
N TRP A 262 8.16 -33.77 16.67
CA TRP A 262 9.31 -32.89 16.93
C TRP A 262 10.29 -32.88 15.74
N VAL A 263 11.13 -31.85 15.64
CA VAL A 263 12.26 -31.85 14.69
C VAL A 263 13.18 -33.03 15.00
N ASN A 264 13.78 -33.62 13.96
CA ASN A 264 14.56 -34.87 13.94
C ASN A 264 13.73 -36.18 13.99
N GLU A 265 12.53 -36.17 14.60
CA GLU A 265 11.50 -37.21 14.36
C GLU A 265 10.75 -36.92 13.04
N LEU A 266 10.41 -35.66 12.79
CA LEU A 266 10.02 -35.14 11.49
C LEU A 266 11.27 -34.73 10.71
N LYS A 267 11.76 -35.64 9.85
CA LYS A 267 12.98 -35.46 9.05
C LYS A 267 12.70 -34.66 7.78
N LEU A 268 13.62 -33.75 7.43
CA LEU A 268 13.61 -32.99 6.17
C LEU A 268 14.75 -33.46 5.23
N GLU A 269 14.76 -32.98 3.98
CA GLU A 269 15.48 -33.63 2.87
C GLU A 269 16.95 -33.18 2.56
N GLY A 270 17.74 -32.48 3.41
CA GLY A 270 19.20 -32.28 3.13
C GLY A 270 20.08 -31.38 4.06
N ALA A 271 21.42 -31.63 4.17
CA ALA A 271 22.35 -30.97 5.16
C ALA A 271 23.92 -30.86 4.89
N ALA A 272 24.45 -29.88 4.11
CA ALA A 272 25.81 -29.25 4.09
C ALA A 272 25.88 -27.92 3.25
N HIS A 273 26.39 -26.77 3.76
CA HIS A 273 25.65 -25.50 3.57
C HIS A 273 26.03 -24.36 2.55
N VAL A 274 27.26 -24.08 2.09
CA VAL A 274 27.63 -22.73 1.53
C VAL A 274 28.23 -22.69 0.11
N LEU A 275 27.71 -21.80 -0.77
CA LEU A 275 28.00 -21.62 -2.21
C LEU A 275 29.14 -20.62 -2.51
N GLN A 276 29.83 -20.81 -3.65
CA GLN A 276 30.96 -20.00 -4.12
C GLN A 276 30.85 -19.53 -5.59
N GLU A 277 30.16 -20.27 -6.47
CA GLU A 277 30.08 -19.97 -7.92
C GLU A 277 28.86 -20.66 -8.54
N ILE A 278 28.25 -20.03 -9.55
CA ILE A 278 27.21 -20.62 -10.42
C ILE A 278 27.67 -20.61 -11.88
N GLU A 279 27.35 -21.65 -12.63
CA GLU A 279 27.74 -21.80 -14.04
C GLU A 279 26.54 -22.35 -14.84
N LEU A 280 26.02 -21.58 -15.80
CA LEU A 280 24.89 -22.00 -16.65
C LEU A 280 25.29 -23.16 -17.57
N VAL A 281 24.41 -24.16 -17.73
CA VAL A 281 24.62 -25.29 -18.65
C VAL A 281 24.10 -24.92 -20.04
N PRO A 282 24.95 -24.85 -21.08
CA PRO A 282 24.50 -24.48 -22.42
C PRO A 282 23.50 -25.49 -23.01
N TRP A 283 22.42 -24.98 -23.61
CA TRP A 283 21.46 -25.77 -24.38
C TRP A 283 22.00 -26.21 -25.74
N ARG A 284 23.13 -25.67 -26.23
CA ARG A 284 23.82 -26.21 -27.41
C ARG A 284 24.80 -27.31 -27.00
N THR A 285 24.66 -28.49 -27.59
CA THR A 285 25.59 -29.60 -27.39
C THR A 285 26.96 -29.30 -28.00
N ARG A 286 28.01 -30.07 -27.63
CA ARG A 286 29.36 -29.98 -28.25
C ARG A 286 29.41 -30.22 -29.77
N GLN A 287 28.28 -30.58 -30.40
CA GLN A 287 28.11 -30.72 -31.85
C GLN A 287 27.27 -29.58 -32.47
N GLY A 288 27.06 -28.48 -31.75
CA GLY A 288 26.28 -27.31 -32.18
C GLY A 288 24.76 -27.43 -31.98
N LYS A 289 24.21 -28.65 -32.09
CA LYS A 289 22.76 -28.91 -32.05
C LYS A 289 22.12 -28.63 -30.68
N LEU A 290 20.88 -28.14 -30.68
CA LEU A 290 20.07 -27.97 -29.47
C LEU A 290 19.87 -29.28 -28.69
N ALA A 291 19.92 -29.16 -27.37
CA ALA A 291 19.71 -30.23 -26.43
C ALA A 291 18.21 -30.40 -26.13
N LYS A 292 17.69 -31.60 -26.36
CA LYS A 292 16.26 -31.95 -26.23
C LYS A 292 15.61 -31.65 -24.88
N TRP A 293 16.41 -31.47 -23.82
CA TRP A 293 15.87 -31.14 -22.49
C TRP A 293 15.40 -29.69 -22.38
N SER A 294 15.97 -28.77 -23.16
CA SER A 294 15.68 -27.33 -23.08
C SER A 294 14.22 -26.97 -23.39
N GLY A 295 13.53 -27.76 -24.22
CA GLY A 295 12.22 -27.41 -24.76
C GLY A 295 12.26 -26.46 -25.95
N LEU A 296 13.45 -26.01 -26.35
CA LEU A 296 13.66 -25.14 -27.50
C LEU A 296 13.76 -25.93 -28.82
N ILE A 297 13.34 -25.28 -29.91
CA ILE A 297 13.29 -25.83 -31.27
C ILE A 297 14.17 -24.97 -32.19
N GLU A 298 14.91 -25.62 -33.08
CA GLU A 298 15.78 -24.97 -34.08
C GLU A 298 15.01 -24.93 -35.41
N GLU A 299 14.62 -23.72 -35.88
CA GLU A 299 13.88 -23.55 -37.14
C GLU A 299 14.81 -23.34 -38.36
N ALA A 300 15.96 -22.70 -38.15
CA ALA A 300 17.03 -22.51 -39.15
C ALA A 300 18.41 -22.50 -38.48
N ASP A 301 19.48 -22.86 -39.22
CA ASP A 301 20.84 -23.02 -38.68
C ASP A 301 21.50 -21.70 -38.19
N GLU A 302 20.97 -20.53 -38.55
CA GLU A 302 21.51 -19.20 -38.17
C GLU A 302 20.58 -18.36 -37.27
N ASP A 303 19.35 -18.83 -36.98
CA ASP A 303 18.38 -18.09 -36.16
C ASP A 303 18.45 -18.50 -34.66
N PRO A 304 18.06 -17.61 -33.72
CA PRO A 304 17.92 -17.97 -32.32
C PRO A 304 16.88 -19.08 -32.10
N PRO A 305 17.11 -19.99 -31.15
CA PRO A 305 16.21 -21.11 -30.88
C PRO A 305 14.87 -20.65 -30.30
N VAL A 306 13.79 -21.40 -30.55
CA VAL A 306 12.40 -20.97 -30.30
C VAL A 306 11.69 -21.84 -29.26
N LEU A 307 11.08 -21.23 -28.25
CA LEU A 307 10.07 -21.83 -27.37
C LEU A 307 8.68 -21.59 -27.96
N ILE A 308 7.90 -22.65 -28.17
CA ILE A 308 6.52 -22.57 -28.66
C ILE A 308 5.56 -22.96 -27.53
N LEU A 309 4.85 -21.96 -27.01
CA LEU A 309 3.74 -22.05 -26.05
C LEU A 309 2.44 -22.48 -26.76
N ASP A 310 1.52 -23.14 -26.07
CA ASP A 310 0.20 -23.51 -26.60
C ASP A 310 -0.88 -22.57 -26.02
N PRO A 311 -1.52 -21.71 -26.84
CA PRO A 311 -2.57 -20.79 -26.35
C PRO A 311 -3.85 -21.51 -25.87
N LYS A 312 -3.87 -22.85 -25.86
CA LYS A 312 -4.94 -23.68 -25.29
C LYS A 312 -4.43 -24.71 -24.28
N ALA A 313 -3.23 -24.53 -23.72
CA ALA A 313 -2.62 -25.43 -22.75
C ALA A 313 -3.59 -25.83 -21.61
N ASP A 314 -4.31 -24.86 -21.01
CA ASP A 314 -5.36 -25.07 -20.00
C ASP A 314 -6.47 -26.05 -20.42
N ALA A 315 -6.83 -26.02 -21.71
CA ALA A 315 -7.97 -26.76 -22.26
C ALA A 315 -7.58 -28.11 -22.88
N ASN A 316 -6.33 -28.29 -23.29
CA ASN A 316 -5.84 -29.51 -23.96
C ASN A 316 -4.74 -30.26 -23.19
N GLY A 317 -4.17 -29.66 -22.13
CA GLY A 317 -3.07 -30.22 -21.33
C GLY A 317 -1.70 -30.20 -22.02
N ASN A 318 -1.55 -29.52 -23.15
CA ASN A 318 -0.35 -29.52 -23.99
C ASN A 318 0.58 -28.34 -23.63
N TYR A 319 1.04 -28.31 -22.39
CA TYR A 319 1.94 -27.27 -21.91
C TYR A 319 3.32 -27.37 -22.55
N ALA A 320 3.82 -26.24 -23.02
CA ALA A 320 5.22 -26.05 -23.35
C ALA A 320 6.07 -26.05 -22.08
N LYS A 321 7.35 -26.36 -22.22
CA LYS A 321 8.25 -26.49 -21.07
C LYS A 321 9.67 -26.10 -21.43
N LEU A 322 10.03 -24.86 -21.12
CA LEU A 322 11.40 -24.39 -21.11
C LEU A 322 12.11 -24.93 -19.87
N GLU A 323 13.14 -25.77 -19.99
CA GLU A 323 13.97 -26.22 -18.87
C GLU A 323 15.32 -25.50 -18.91
N ILE A 324 15.69 -24.85 -17.82
CA ILE A 324 16.97 -24.16 -17.59
C ILE A 324 17.80 -25.04 -16.67
N ARG A 325 19.12 -25.10 -16.87
CA ARG A 325 20.02 -25.81 -15.97
C ARG A 325 21.27 -25.00 -15.65
N TRP A 326 21.75 -25.12 -14.43
CA TRP A 326 23.04 -24.58 -13.97
C TRP A 326 23.72 -25.60 -13.04
N ILE A 327 25.01 -25.44 -12.84
CA ILE A 327 25.78 -26.16 -11.83
C ILE A 327 26.33 -25.16 -10.81
N THR A 328 26.73 -25.67 -9.66
CA THR A 328 27.18 -24.87 -8.53
C THR A 328 28.56 -25.35 -8.07
N ARG A 329 29.36 -24.44 -7.50
CA ARG A 329 30.57 -24.80 -6.75
C ARG A 329 30.42 -24.32 -5.30
N PRO A 330 30.66 -25.18 -4.30
CA PRO A 330 30.91 -26.62 -4.42
C PRO A 330 29.67 -27.38 -4.93
N ASP A 331 29.86 -28.61 -5.41
CA ASP A 331 28.81 -29.45 -6.03
C ASP A 331 28.04 -30.32 -5.02
N ASN A 332 28.27 -30.10 -3.72
CA ASN A 332 27.70 -30.86 -2.60
C ASN A 332 26.86 -30.00 -1.63
N LEU A 333 26.26 -28.92 -2.14
CA LEU A 333 25.36 -28.04 -1.40
C LEU A 333 24.04 -28.72 -1.00
N GLN A 334 23.40 -28.25 0.08
CA GLN A 334 22.05 -28.72 0.43
C GLN A 334 21.03 -28.32 -0.60
N LYS A 335 20.07 -29.21 -0.75
CA LYS A 335 18.72 -28.83 -1.12
C LYS A 335 18.24 -27.68 -0.22
N ASP A 336 17.83 -26.59 -0.85
CA ASP A 336 17.40 -25.34 -0.24
C ASP A 336 18.49 -24.53 0.52
N ALA A 337 19.81 -24.86 0.42
CA ALA A 337 20.90 -24.05 1.02
C ALA A 337 21.04 -22.64 0.43
N VAL A 338 20.67 -22.48 -0.83
CA VAL A 338 20.72 -21.22 -1.58
C VAL A 338 19.43 -21.09 -2.35
N GLN A 339 18.93 -19.85 -2.46
CA GLN A 339 17.89 -19.51 -3.41
C GLN A 339 18.51 -18.75 -4.59
N TYR A 340 18.34 -19.33 -5.77
CA TYR A 340 18.68 -18.71 -7.04
C TYR A 340 17.46 -17.96 -7.55
N GLN A 341 17.65 -16.73 -8.01
CA GLN A 341 16.62 -16.08 -8.81
C GLN A 341 16.91 -16.39 -10.27
N VAL A 342 16.04 -17.20 -10.89
CA VAL A 342 16.09 -17.46 -12.33
C VAL A 342 15.09 -16.51 -12.97
N LYS A 343 15.59 -15.54 -13.74
CA LYS A 343 14.77 -14.59 -14.51
C LYS A 343 14.84 -14.94 -15.99
N ILE A 344 13.72 -14.78 -16.66
CA ILE A 344 13.66 -14.60 -18.10
C ILE A 344 13.48 -13.12 -18.32
N VAL A 345 14.46 -12.47 -18.95
CA VAL A 345 14.44 -11.03 -19.24
C VAL A 345 14.48 -10.81 -20.75
N THR A 346 13.87 -9.72 -21.20
CA THR A 346 13.92 -9.32 -22.61
C THR A 346 15.29 -8.78 -23.01
N ASP A 347 15.44 -8.47 -24.31
CA ASP A 347 16.54 -7.64 -24.85
C ASP A 347 16.57 -6.19 -24.31
N MET A 348 15.57 -5.80 -23.52
CA MET A 348 15.46 -4.51 -22.81
C MET A 348 15.57 -4.65 -21.28
N ASP A 349 16.05 -5.80 -20.78
CA ASP A 349 16.15 -6.19 -19.37
C ASP A 349 14.81 -6.17 -18.58
N GLU A 350 13.66 -6.15 -19.28
CA GLU A 350 12.33 -6.32 -18.65
C GLU A 350 12.10 -7.79 -18.25
N GLU A 351 11.80 -8.04 -16.97
CA GLU A 351 11.51 -9.37 -16.43
C GLU A 351 10.14 -9.90 -16.90
N LEU A 352 10.16 -10.95 -17.72
CA LEU A 352 8.96 -11.63 -18.22
C LEU A 352 8.40 -12.62 -17.20
N ALA A 353 9.31 -13.35 -16.54
CA ALA A 353 9.00 -14.35 -15.53
C ALA A 353 10.22 -14.55 -14.62
N SER A 354 10.01 -14.57 -13.32
CA SER A 354 11.01 -14.96 -12.33
C SER A 354 10.56 -16.20 -11.57
N ARG A 355 11.51 -17.08 -11.24
CA ARG A 355 11.30 -18.16 -10.28
C ARG A 355 12.47 -18.20 -9.30
N ASP A 356 12.13 -18.05 -8.02
CA ASP A 356 13.07 -18.27 -6.92
C ASP A 356 13.21 -19.78 -6.72
N VAL A 357 14.29 -20.34 -7.27
CA VAL A 357 14.60 -21.76 -7.20
C VAL A 357 15.51 -22.01 -6.03
N SER A 358 14.99 -22.70 -5.02
CA SER A 358 15.82 -23.26 -3.95
C SER A 358 16.66 -24.41 -4.52
N HIS A 359 17.95 -24.47 -4.18
CA HIS A 359 18.88 -25.52 -4.64
C HIS A 359 18.27 -26.93 -4.42
N SER A 360 18.63 -27.92 -5.24
CA SER A 360 18.03 -29.25 -5.20
C SER A 360 18.99 -30.38 -4.80
N ALA A 361 20.24 -30.03 -4.46
CA ALA A 361 21.36 -30.94 -4.17
C ALA A 361 21.65 -31.90 -5.33
N LYS A 362 21.38 -31.46 -6.56
CA LYS A 362 21.64 -32.24 -7.76
C LYS A 362 22.87 -31.70 -8.45
N LYS A 363 23.59 -32.60 -9.11
CA LYS A 363 24.75 -32.24 -9.94
C LYS A 363 24.44 -31.15 -10.97
N GLU A 364 23.20 -31.11 -11.45
CA GLU A 364 22.64 -30.02 -12.25
C GLU A 364 21.38 -29.55 -11.55
N GLU A 365 21.38 -28.28 -11.16
CA GLU A 365 20.20 -27.55 -10.75
C GLU A 365 19.34 -27.20 -11.95
N LYS A 366 18.03 -27.04 -11.72
CA LYS A 366 17.12 -26.72 -12.82
C LYS A 366 15.88 -25.95 -12.43
N CYS A 367 15.53 -25.02 -13.30
CA CYS A 367 14.23 -24.37 -13.33
C CYS A 367 13.44 -24.88 -14.53
N CYS A 368 12.12 -24.78 -14.47
CA CYS A 368 11.26 -24.94 -15.64
C CYS A 368 10.29 -23.77 -15.69
N PHE A 369 10.04 -23.23 -16.87
CA PHE A 369 8.94 -22.31 -17.13
C PHE A 369 7.95 -22.97 -18.09
N THR A 370 6.68 -22.81 -17.80
CA THR A 370 5.53 -23.31 -18.56
C THR A 370 4.66 -22.14 -19.01
N ASP A 371 3.63 -22.39 -19.83
CA ASP A 371 2.74 -21.38 -20.38
C ASP A 371 2.15 -20.45 -19.28
N ASP A 372 1.85 -21.00 -18.08
CA ASP A 372 1.40 -20.25 -16.90
C ASP A 372 2.33 -19.10 -16.49
N ASP A 373 3.66 -19.30 -16.53
CA ASP A 373 4.65 -18.28 -16.19
C ASP A 373 4.66 -17.14 -17.22
N PHE A 374 4.13 -17.43 -18.41
CA PHE A 374 3.95 -16.53 -19.53
C PHE A 374 2.49 -16.08 -19.68
N SER A 375 1.64 -16.27 -18.66
CA SER A 375 0.23 -15.81 -18.66
C SER A 375 0.04 -14.29 -18.72
N MET A 376 1.13 -13.53 -18.57
CA MET A 376 1.18 -12.09 -18.84
C MET A 376 1.37 -11.77 -20.32
N LEU A 377 1.83 -12.73 -21.12
CA LEU A 377 2.02 -12.59 -22.57
C LEU A 377 0.70 -12.82 -23.32
N SER A 378 0.56 -12.24 -24.51
CA SER A 378 -0.59 -12.48 -25.39
C SER A 378 -0.37 -13.70 -26.30
N ASP A 379 -1.45 -14.39 -26.70
CA ASP A 379 -1.51 -15.56 -27.60
C ASP A 379 -0.84 -15.39 -28.99
N ASP A 380 -0.28 -14.22 -29.26
CA ASP A 380 0.39 -13.81 -30.49
C ASP A 380 1.74 -13.11 -30.21
N ALA A 381 2.29 -13.22 -29.01
CA ALA A 381 3.60 -12.67 -28.67
C ALA A 381 4.74 -13.39 -29.41
N LEU A 382 5.79 -12.62 -29.75
CA LEU A 382 7.09 -13.05 -30.26
C LEU A 382 8.15 -12.23 -29.53
N ILE A 383 8.87 -12.85 -28.60
CA ILE A 383 9.73 -12.14 -27.63
C ILE A 383 11.15 -12.66 -27.71
N ASN A 384 12.12 -11.76 -27.86
CA ASN A 384 13.52 -12.05 -27.58
C ASN A 384 13.72 -12.13 -26.07
N ALA A 385 14.34 -13.19 -25.60
CA ALA A 385 14.68 -13.35 -24.20
C ALA A 385 16.09 -13.92 -24.02
N LYS A 386 16.72 -13.52 -22.91
CA LYS A 386 17.85 -14.22 -22.29
C LYS A 386 17.41 -14.68 -20.90
N ILE A 387 18.09 -15.68 -20.36
CA ILE A 387 17.92 -16.12 -18.98
C ILE A 387 19.07 -15.58 -18.15
N VAL A 388 18.73 -15.01 -17.00
CA VAL A 388 19.68 -14.56 -15.98
C VAL A 388 19.49 -15.44 -14.75
N VAL A 389 20.58 -15.99 -14.22
CA VAL A 389 20.60 -16.71 -12.94
C VAL A 389 21.48 -15.96 -11.97
N SER A 390 20.92 -15.54 -10.85
CA SER A 390 21.62 -14.84 -9.77
C SER A 390 21.30 -15.47 -8.40
N VAL A 391 21.98 -15.04 -7.34
CA VAL A 391 21.82 -15.56 -5.97
C VAL A 391 21.10 -14.52 -5.11
N ILE A 392 20.02 -14.92 -4.44
CA ILE A 392 19.19 -14.00 -3.66
C ILE A 392 19.89 -13.67 -2.33
N GLY A 393 20.20 -12.38 -2.13
CA GLY A 393 20.77 -11.87 -0.88
C GLY A 393 22.29 -11.99 -0.76
N ASP A 394 23.00 -12.30 -1.85
CA ASP A 394 24.47 -12.27 -1.92
C ASP A 394 24.92 -11.60 -3.23
N ASP A 395 24.94 -10.27 -3.23
CA ASP A 395 25.34 -9.43 -4.37
C ASP A 395 26.85 -9.51 -4.69
N SER A 396 27.62 -10.40 -4.01
CA SER A 396 29.05 -10.60 -4.26
C SER A 396 29.37 -11.65 -5.33
N LEU A 397 28.36 -12.40 -5.79
CA LEU A 397 28.48 -13.42 -6.84
C LEU A 397 28.01 -12.86 -8.19
N GLU A 398 28.82 -13.03 -9.23
CA GLU A 398 28.47 -12.60 -10.60
C GLU A 398 27.28 -13.40 -11.14
N GLU A 399 26.29 -12.71 -11.69
CA GLU A 399 25.14 -13.33 -12.37
C GLU A 399 25.55 -14.01 -13.68
N GLN A 400 24.78 -15.00 -14.11
CA GLN A 400 25.05 -15.79 -15.31
C GLN A 400 23.96 -15.57 -16.36
N GLU A 401 24.34 -15.15 -17.55
CA GLU A 401 23.44 -14.97 -18.70
C GLU A 401 23.52 -16.14 -19.69
N SER A 402 22.40 -16.43 -20.35
CA SER A 402 22.30 -17.41 -21.44
C SER A 402 22.46 -16.77 -22.83
N ASP A 403 22.59 -17.61 -23.87
CA ASP A 403 22.35 -17.16 -25.25
C ASP A 403 20.91 -16.57 -25.39
N GLU A 404 20.66 -15.80 -26.45
CA GLU A 404 19.31 -15.36 -26.80
C GLU A 404 18.44 -16.50 -27.35
N PHE A 405 17.15 -16.48 -27.03
CA PHE A 405 16.12 -17.36 -27.60
C PHE A 405 14.81 -16.59 -27.81
N VAL A 406 13.87 -17.18 -28.55
CA VAL A 406 12.59 -16.54 -28.91
C VAL A 406 11.42 -17.28 -28.27
N ILE A 407 10.51 -16.58 -27.59
CA ILE A 407 9.25 -17.13 -27.04
C ILE A 407 8.09 -16.74 -27.95
N ARG A 408 7.25 -17.71 -28.34
CA ARG A 408 6.00 -17.45 -29.07
C ARG A 408 4.87 -18.43 -28.76
N PHE A 409 3.65 -18.10 -29.11
CA PHE A 409 2.50 -19.01 -29.05
C PHE A 409 2.19 -19.64 -30.42
N GLY A 410 1.99 -20.96 -30.43
CA GLY A 410 1.47 -21.74 -31.57
C GLY A 410 2.28 -21.68 -32.87
N THR A 411 1.58 -21.95 -33.98
CA THR A 411 2.09 -21.73 -35.34
C THR A 411 1.62 -20.36 -35.81
N PRO A 412 2.52 -19.47 -36.28
CA PRO A 412 2.16 -18.09 -36.55
C PRO A 412 1.15 -17.97 -37.71
N PRO A 413 0.16 -17.05 -37.65
CA PRO A 413 -0.33 -16.41 -38.87
C PRO A 413 0.84 -15.66 -39.53
N ASP A 414 0.82 -15.46 -40.86
CA ASP A 414 1.97 -15.04 -41.70
C ASP A 414 2.67 -13.68 -41.40
N LYS A 415 2.51 -13.10 -40.20
CA LYS A 415 3.14 -11.84 -39.77
C LYS A 415 3.63 -11.97 -38.34
N GLY A 416 4.94 -11.83 -38.13
CA GLY A 416 5.55 -11.82 -36.80
C GLY A 416 5.06 -10.63 -35.96
N THR A 417 4.79 -10.88 -34.67
CA THR A 417 4.10 -9.95 -33.77
C THR A 417 4.85 -9.85 -32.44
N GLY A 418 5.49 -8.69 -32.19
CA GLY A 418 6.31 -8.47 -30.99
C GLY A 418 5.58 -8.61 -29.65
N GLY A 419 6.38 -8.66 -28.58
CA GLY A 419 5.95 -8.93 -27.19
C GLY A 419 4.88 -8.02 -26.58
N VAL A 420 4.54 -8.35 -25.32
CA VAL A 420 3.40 -7.83 -24.53
C VAL A 420 3.26 -6.31 -24.55
N GLY A 421 4.41 -5.64 -24.51
CA GLY A 421 4.51 -4.20 -24.47
C GLY A 421 4.48 -3.63 -23.07
N LYS A 422 5.30 -2.60 -22.92
CA LYS A 422 5.53 -1.84 -21.70
C LYS A 422 4.28 -1.04 -21.34
N ILE A 423 3.93 -1.02 -20.06
CA ILE A 423 2.78 -0.24 -19.56
C ILE A 423 3.16 1.24 -19.56
N MET A 424 2.35 2.07 -20.22
CA MET A 424 2.51 3.52 -20.31
C MET A 424 1.22 4.24 -19.87
N ARG A 425 1.30 5.51 -19.44
CA ARG A 425 0.09 6.32 -19.17
C ARG A 425 -0.62 6.73 -20.46
N ALA A 426 0.16 6.98 -21.51
CA ALA A 426 -0.28 7.27 -22.87
C ALA A 426 0.74 6.73 -23.90
N PHE A 427 0.30 6.41 -25.12
CA PHE A 427 1.19 5.86 -26.14
C PHE A 427 2.31 6.83 -26.59
N SER A 428 2.11 8.13 -26.51
CA SER A 428 3.15 9.14 -26.80
C SER A 428 4.41 8.95 -25.95
N GLU A 429 4.25 8.58 -24.67
CA GLU A 429 5.36 8.32 -23.73
C GLU A 429 6.16 7.04 -24.03
N GLY A 430 5.56 6.11 -24.78
CA GLY A 430 6.24 4.91 -25.28
C GLY A 430 6.89 5.17 -26.64
N LEU A 431 6.18 5.85 -27.54
CA LEU A 431 6.63 6.15 -28.90
C LEU A 431 7.89 7.01 -28.98
N ILE A 432 8.26 7.73 -27.92
CA ILE A 432 9.56 8.41 -27.78
C ILE A 432 10.76 7.47 -27.63
N GLU A 433 10.54 6.19 -27.33
CA GLU A 433 11.57 5.14 -27.34
C GLU A 433 11.84 4.60 -28.76
N LEU A 434 11.05 4.99 -29.77
CA LEU A 434 11.34 4.66 -31.17
C LEU A 434 12.50 5.50 -31.73
N ASP A 435 13.26 4.89 -32.64
CA ASP A 435 14.50 5.49 -33.16
C ASP A 435 14.26 6.73 -34.04
N ASP A 436 13.07 6.87 -34.65
CA ASP A 436 12.80 7.90 -35.64
C ASP A 436 11.37 8.49 -35.56
N ARG A 437 11.25 9.75 -36.00
CA ARG A 437 9.98 10.51 -35.95
C ARG A 437 8.97 10.11 -37.03
N GLU A 438 9.43 9.52 -38.13
CA GLU A 438 8.60 9.16 -39.28
C GLU A 438 7.75 7.93 -38.96
N THR A 439 8.32 6.93 -38.31
CA THR A 439 7.62 5.76 -37.75
C THR A 439 6.53 6.17 -36.77
N VAL A 440 6.80 7.09 -35.85
CA VAL A 440 5.77 7.65 -34.94
C VAL A 440 4.64 8.30 -35.74
N THR A 441 4.98 9.09 -36.77
CA THR A 441 3.98 9.77 -37.62
C THR A 441 3.14 8.79 -38.43
N ALA A 442 3.74 7.68 -38.87
CA ALA A 442 3.07 6.60 -39.57
C ALA A 442 2.09 5.86 -38.65
N LEU A 443 2.51 5.49 -37.43
CA LEU A 443 1.66 4.84 -36.42
C LEU A 443 0.49 5.74 -36.01
N ALA A 444 0.75 7.03 -35.74
CA ALA A 444 -0.32 8.00 -35.44
C ALA A 444 -1.28 8.21 -36.63
N SER A 445 -0.80 8.08 -37.88
CA SER A 445 -1.63 8.14 -39.09
C SER A 445 -2.36 6.83 -39.41
N GLY A 446 -2.01 5.72 -38.75
CA GLY A 446 -2.58 4.39 -38.99
C GLY A 446 -4.06 4.30 -38.63
N THR A 447 -4.74 3.30 -39.21
CA THR A 447 -6.15 2.96 -38.90
C THR A 447 -6.29 1.51 -38.44
N ASP A 448 -5.18 0.91 -38.01
CA ASP A 448 -5.15 -0.47 -37.55
C ASP A 448 -5.75 -0.56 -36.15
N SER A 449 -6.74 -1.45 -35.98
CA SER A 449 -7.40 -1.66 -34.70
C SER A 449 -6.41 -2.21 -33.68
N PHE A 450 -6.10 -1.43 -32.65
CA PHE A 450 -5.29 -1.89 -31.53
C PHE A 450 -6.04 -2.99 -30.74
N PRO A 451 -5.46 -4.19 -30.54
CA PRO A 451 -6.09 -5.23 -29.76
C PRO A 451 -6.19 -4.83 -28.29
N LEU A 452 -7.16 -5.42 -27.60
CA LEU A 452 -7.31 -5.36 -26.15
C LEU A 452 -6.78 -6.66 -25.55
N ASP A 453 -5.92 -6.58 -24.54
CA ASP A 453 -5.49 -7.74 -23.76
C ASP A 453 -6.59 -8.20 -22.78
N SER A 454 -6.40 -9.38 -22.18
CA SER A 454 -7.34 -9.99 -21.22
C SER A 454 -7.52 -9.17 -19.92
N LYS A 455 -6.69 -8.14 -19.70
CA LYS A 455 -6.70 -7.26 -18.52
C LYS A 455 -7.22 -5.86 -18.85
N GLY A 456 -7.70 -5.62 -20.07
CA GLY A 456 -8.29 -4.35 -20.49
C GLY A 456 -7.28 -3.29 -20.95
N TYR A 457 -6.04 -3.66 -21.26
CA TYR A 457 -5.08 -2.75 -21.88
C TYR A 457 -5.23 -2.73 -23.39
N VAL A 458 -5.19 -1.55 -23.99
CA VAL A 458 -5.05 -1.37 -25.44
C VAL A 458 -3.57 -1.52 -25.78
N VAL A 459 -3.23 -2.36 -26.76
CA VAL A 459 -1.84 -2.68 -27.13
C VAL A 459 -1.47 -2.04 -28.47
N LEU A 460 -0.40 -1.25 -28.48
CA LEU A 460 0.23 -0.69 -29.67
C LEU A 460 1.53 -1.46 -29.97
N ARG A 461 1.52 -2.21 -31.07
CA ARG A 461 2.75 -2.78 -31.64
C ARG A 461 3.40 -1.80 -32.60
N THR A 462 4.73 -1.76 -32.59
CA THR A 462 5.51 -0.92 -33.50
C THR A 462 6.33 -1.81 -34.45
N PRO A 463 6.85 -1.29 -35.57
CA PRO A 463 7.67 -2.08 -36.48
C PRO A 463 9.10 -2.35 -35.96
N GLN A 464 9.49 -1.77 -34.82
CA GLN A 464 10.79 -2.00 -34.20
C GLN A 464 10.69 -3.16 -33.20
N ARG A 465 11.57 -4.17 -33.33
CA ARG A 465 11.62 -5.35 -32.45
C ARG A 465 11.85 -4.92 -30.99
N GLY A 466 11.24 -5.63 -30.04
CA GLY A 466 11.28 -5.29 -28.61
C GLY A 466 10.35 -4.14 -28.19
N LYS A 467 9.99 -3.22 -29.10
CA LYS A 467 9.25 -1.98 -28.77
C LYS A 467 7.74 -2.13 -29.02
N SER A 468 7.03 -2.68 -28.04
CA SER A 468 5.57 -2.65 -27.94
C SER A 468 5.15 -1.83 -26.71
N PHE A 469 3.95 -1.24 -26.72
CA PHE A 469 3.42 -0.46 -25.60
C PHE A 469 1.97 -0.83 -25.32
N ARG A 470 1.51 -0.66 -24.07
CA ARG A 470 0.11 -0.85 -23.71
C ARG A 470 -0.39 0.17 -22.69
N VAL A 471 -1.64 0.59 -22.83
CA VAL A 471 -2.28 1.62 -22.00
C VAL A 471 -3.58 1.07 -21.43
N PHE A 472 -3.79 1.20 -20.12
CA PHE A 472 -4.99 0.69 -19.46
C PHE A 472 -6.24 1.45 -19.94
N ARG A 473 -7.28 0.71 -20.35
CA ARG A 473 -8.58 1.28 -20.72
C ARG A 473 -9.64 0.85 -19.72
N PRO A 474 -10.02 1.73 -18.77
CA PRO A 474 -11.04 1.41 -17.78
C PRO A 474 -12.35 0.92 -18.42
N PRO A 475 -13.00 -0.14 -17.88
CA PRO A 475 -14.20 -0.75 -18.48
C PRO A 475 -15.33 0.25 -18.80
N LEU A 476 -15.55 1.23 -17.92
CA LEU A 476 -16.57 2.26 -18.17
C LEU A 476 -16.26 3.13 -19.40
N ILE A 477 -14.98 3.47 -19.62
CA ILE A 477 -14.56 4.23 -20.81
C ILE A 477 -14.76 3.39 -22.06
N HIS A 478 -14.39 2.10 -22.01
CA HIS A 478 -14.56 1.17 -23.12
C HIS A 478 -16.03 1.06 -23.58
N GLU A 479 -16.95 0.81 -22.64
CA GLU A 479 -18.39 0.69 -22.92
C GLU A 479 -18.97 2.00 -23.49
N VAL A 480 -18.63 3.15 -22.89
CA VAL A 480 -19.14 4.46 -23.31
C VAL A 480 -18.62 4.85 -24.69
N GLU A 481 -17.33 4.63 -24.96
CA GLU A 481 -16.76 4.93 -26.28
C GLU A 481 -17.31 3.99 -27.37
N GLN A 482 -17.56 2.71 -27.08
CA GLN A 482 -18.25 1.81 -28.00
C GLN A 482 -19.67 2.28 -28.32
N ASP A 483 -20.45 2.70 -27.31
CA ASP A 483 -21.79 3.25 -27.50
C ASP A 483 -21.76 4.56 -28.32
N TRP A 484 -20.79 5.45 -28.06
CA TRP A 484 -20.61 6.70 -28.83
C TRP A 484 -20.27 6.44 -30.30
N VAL A 485 -19.37 5.48 -30.58
CA VAL A 485 -19.04 5.02 -31.93
C VAL A 485 -20.29 4.44 -32.62
N THR A 486 -21.04 3.59 -31.93
CA THR A 486 -22.26 2.95 -32.46
C THR A 486 -23.35 3.97 -32.79
N ARG A 487 -23.42 5.07 -32.04
CA ARG A 487 -24.31 6.22 -32.30
C ARG A 487 -23.80 7.19 -33.36
N GLY A 488 -22.67 6.91 -34.02
CA GLY A 488 -22.11 7.79 -35.04
C GLY A 488 -21.63 9.14 -34.48
N GLY A 489 -21.11 9.17 -33.25
CA GLY A 489 -20.61 10.38 -32.60
C GLY A 489 -21.69 11.36 -32.16
N GLN A 490 -22.90 10.87 -31.85
CA GLN A 490 -24.02 11.70 -31.38
C GLN A 490 -23.63 12.55 -30.16
N ILE A 491 -24.03 13.83 -30.17
CA ILE A 491 -23.75 14.76 -29.08
C ILE A 491 -24.66 14.44 -27.88
N GLY A 492 -24.05 14.18 -26.73
CA GLY A 492 -24.75 13.84 -25.50
C GLY A 492 -23.79 13.50 -24.36
N ARG A 493 -24.35 12.98 -23.29
CA ARG A 493 -23.63 12.51 -22.10
C ARG A 493 -24.16 11.15 -21.68
N TRP A 494 -23.52 10.49 -20.73
CA TRP A 494 -24.00 9.23 -20.17
C TRP A 494 -24.41 9.41 -18.71
N ARG A 495 -25.14 8.43 -18.18
CA ARG A 495 -25.38 8.27 -16.74
C ARG A 495 -25.27 6.82 -16.32
N VAL A 496 -24.72 6.59 -15.13
CA VAL A 496 -24.52 5.26 -14.54
C VAL A 496 -24.99 5.29 -13.09
N LYS A 497 -25.77 4.28 -12.69
CA LYS A 497 -26.12 4.07 -11.28
C LYS A 497 -25.11 3.15 -10.61
N VAL A 498 -24.69 3.50 -9.41
CA VAL A 498 -23.78 2.71 -8.57
C VAL A 498 -24.41 2.36 -7.22
N ARG A 499 -23.95 1.24 -6.66
CA ARG A 499 -24.26 0.81 -5.29
C ARG A 499 -23.49 1.67 -4.28
N ALA A 500 -23.80 1.56 -2.99
CA ALA A 500 -23.05 2.24 -1.93
C ALA A 500 -21.55 1.88 -1.89
N SER A 501 -21.18 0.70 -2.41
CA SER A 501 -19.76 0.33 -2.60
C SER A 501 -19.05 1.16 -3.68
N GLY A 502 -19.78 1.77 -4.61
CA GLY A 502 -19.28 2.37 -5.85
C GLY A 502 -19.30 1.41 -7.06
N ALA A 503 -19.60 0.13 -6.84
CA ALA A 503 -19.75 -0.83 -7.94
C ALA A 503 -20.97 -0.47 -8.81
N ARG A 504 -20.82 -0.57 -10.13
CA ARG A 504 -21.86 -0.27 -11.11
C ARG A 504 -23.08 -1.20 -10.94
N ALA A 505 -24.27 -0.64 -11.07
CA ALA A 505 -25.55 -1.35 -10.91
C ALA A 505 -26.23 -1.67 -12.25
N GLY A 506 -25.67 -1.20 -13.37
CA GLY A 506 -26.14 -1.42 -14.74
C GLY A 506 -25.19 -0.76 -15.75
N ILE A 507 -25.48 -0.96 -17.03
CA ILE A 507 -24.74 -0.33 -18.14
C ILE A 507 -24.98 1.19 -18.23
N PRO A 508 -24.10 1.96 -18.88
CA PRO A 508 -24.31 3.39 -19.14
C PRO A 508 -25.55 3.67 -19.99
N GLU A 509 -26.40 4.58 -19.51
CA GLU A 509 -27.55 5.10 -20.25
C GLU A 509 -27.15 6.41 -20.97
N PHE A 510 -27.31 6.47 -22.28
CA PHE A 510 -27.05 7.67 -23.07
C PHE A 510 -28.18 8.70 -22.92
N VAL A 511 -27.81 9.95 -22.64
CA VAL A 511 -28.68 11.11 -22.54
C VAL A 511 -28.29 12.07 -23.66
N PRO A 512 -29.09 12.16 -24.75
CA PRO A 512 -28.82 13.09 -25.83
C PRO A 512 -28.92 14.54 -25.33
N ILE A 513 -28.08 15.42 -25.89
CA ILE A 513 -28.27 16.87 -25.76
C ILE A 513 -28.87 17.33 -27.08
N GLU A 514 -30.11 17.83 -27.05
CA GLU A 514 -30.83 18.24 -28.25
C GLU A 514 -30.65 19.73 -28.55
N PRO A 515 -30.71 20.13 -29.83
CA PRO A 515 -30.68 21.54 -30.21
C PRO A 515 -31.89 22.29 -29.68
N SER A 516 -31.67 23.44 -29.04
CA SER A 516 -32.77 24.31 -28.61
C SER A 516 -33.59 24.80 -29.81
N SER A 517 -34.91 24.64 -29.74
CA SER A 517 -35.85 25.01 -30.80
C SER A 517 -36.00 26.53 -31.00
N ALA A 518 -35.36 27.35 -30.16
CA ALA A 518 -35.29 28.81 -30.28
C ALA A 518 -34.05 29.31 -31.07
N SER A 519 -33.17 28.41 -31.52
CA SER A 519 -31.88 28.75 -32.13
C SER A 519 -31.98 29.27 -33.57
N GLY A 520 -31.23 30.33 -33.89
CA GLY A 520 -31.16 30.92 -35.24
C GLY A 520 -30.31 30.13 -36.24
N THR A 521 -30.38 30.49 -37.53
CA THR A 521 -29.71 29.77 -38.63
C THR A 521 -28.19 29.67 -38.49
N ALA A 522 -27.53 30.69 -37.91
CA ALA A 522 -26.10 30.67 -37.64
C ALA A 522 -25.73 29.60 -36.58
N TRP A 523 -26.56 29.43 -35.56
CA TRP A 523 -26.37 28.41 -34.53
C TRP A 523 -26.54 26.99 -35.12
N GLN A 524 -27.54 26.78 -35.98
CA GLN A 524 -27.73 25.49 -36.66
C GLN A 524 -26.50 25.08 -37.49
N SER A 525 -25.87 26.03 -38.19
CA SER A 525 -24.66 25.72 -38.97
C SER A 525 -23.45 25.31 -38.10
N LEU A 526 -23.35 25.85 -36.88
CA LEU A 526 -22.32 25.46 -35.90
C LEU A 526 -22.64 24.08 -35.29
N TRP A 527 -23.92 23.81 -35.02
CA TRP A 527 -24.40 22.51 -34.58
C TRP A 527 -24.12 21.40 -35.59
N ASP A 528 -24.46 21.62 -36.87
CA ASP A 528 -24.24 20.65 -37.95
C ASP A 528 -22.74 20.39 -38.16
N ARG A 529 -21.91 21.44 -38.05
CA ARG A 529 -20.44 21.35 -38.08
C ARG A 529 -19.91 20.50 -36.93
N ALA A 530 -20.32 20.77 -35.69
CA ALA A 530 -19.91 20.03 -34.50
C ALA A 530 -20.39 18.57 -34.52
N THR A 531 -21.60 18.32 -35.05
CA THR A 531 -22.15 16.97 -35.24
C THR A 531 -21.30 16.18 -36.25
N ASN A 532 -20.97 16.77 -37.40
CA ASN A 532 -20.12 16.13 -38.41
C ASN A 532 -18.68 15.90 -37.90
N ALA A 533 -18.12 16.84 -37.15
CA ALA A 533 -16.80 16.68 -36.56
C ALA A 533 -16.80 15.59 -35.46
N SER A 534 -17.85 15.52 -34.64
CA SER A 534 -18.01 14.50 -33.60
C SER A 534 -18.17 13.10 -34.17
N ARG A 535 -18.94 12.95 -35.26
CA ARG A 535 -19.01 11.70 -36.03
C ARG A 535 -17.63 11.22 -36.48
N ARG A 536 -16.83 12.11 -37.10
CA ARG A 536 -15.48 11.77 -37.59
C ARG A 536 -14.49 11.48 -36.46
N MET A 537 -14.65 12.13 -35.30
CA MET A 537 -13.85 11.86 -34.10
C MET A 537 -14.21 10.51 -33.47
N ALA A 538 -15.50 10.16 -33.42
CA ALA A 538 -15.96 8.84 -32.99
C ALA A 538 -15.48 7.75 -33.95
N GLU A 539 -15.64 7.92 -35.26
CA GLU A 539 -15.06 7.01 -36.29
C GLU A 539 -13.55 6.79 -36.07
N ARG A 540 -12.81 7.84 -35.70
CA ARG A 540 -11.39 7.74 -35.36
C ARG A 540 -11.16 6.93 -34.08
N PHE A 541 -11.87 7.23 -32.98
CA PHE A 541 -11.76 6.50 -31.71
C PHE A 541 -12.07 5.01 -31.88
N GLY A 542 -13.06 4.66 -32.73
CA GLY A 542 -13.37 3.28 -33.07
C GLY A 542 -12.21 2.56 -33.80
N ALA A 543 -11.38 3.28 -34.56
CA ALA A 543 -10.25 2.72 -35.30
C ALA A 543 -8.94 2.65 -34.50
N CYS A 544 -8.75 3.47 -33.45
CA CYS A 544 -7.50 3.57 -32.69
C CYS A 544 -7.61 3.11 -31.22
N GLY A 545 -8.46 2.13 -30.92
CA GLY A 545 -8.58 1.57 -29.57
C GLY A 545 -9.24 2.49 -28.53
N GLY A 546 -9.95 3.53 -28.95
CA GLY A 546 -10.58 4.53 -28.07
C GLY A 546 -9.72 5.77 -27.83
N GLY A 547 -10.16 6.62 -26.91
CA GLY A 547 -9.46 7.87 -26.60
C GLY A 547 -8.14 7.68 -25.86
N VAL A 548 -7.98 6.57 -25.13
CA VAL A 548 -6.70 6.20 -24.49
C VAL A 548 -5.65 5.73 -25.51
N GLY A 549 -6.09 5.22 -26.67
CA GLY A 549 -5.21 4.78 -27.74
C GLY A 549 -4.93 5.85 -28.81
N GLN A 550 -5.60 7.00 -28.74
CA GLN A 550 -5.43 8.06 -29.72
C GLN A 550 -4.10 8.81 -29.50
N ILE A 551 -3.24 8.79 -30.52
CA ILE A 551 -1.97 9.56 -30.57
C ILE A 551 -2.21 10.86 -31.35
N TYR A 552 -2.01 12.01 -30.70
CA TYR A 552 -2.36 13.33 -31.23
C TYR A 552 -1.24 14.05 -31.98
N ASP A 553 -0.45 13.32 -32.77
CA ASP A 553 0.64 13.90 -33.56
C ASP A 553 0.16 14.94 -34.60
N GLN A 554 0.65 16.18 -34.50
CA GLN A 554 0.35 17.26 -35.44
C GLN A 554 0.83 17.00 -36.88
N LYS A 555 1.84 16.13 -37.06
CA LYS A 555 2.40 15.75 -38.37
C LYS A 555 1.61 14.61 -39.03
N ALA A 556 0.66 13.98 -38.32
CA ALA A 556 -0.13 12.87 -38.83
C ALA A 556 -1.24 13.31 -39.80
N LYS A 557 -1.52 12.49 -40.83
CA LYS A 557 -2.47 12.80 -41.93
C LYS A 557 -3.89 13.11 -41.46
N VAL A 558 -4.30 12.53 -40.33
CA VAL A 558 -5.65 12.66 -39.75
C VAL A 558 -5.82 13.92 -38.89
N PHE A 559 -4.73 14.56 -38.46
CA PHE A 559 -4.75 15.63 -37.45
C PHE A 559 -5.56 16.84 -37.91
N ASP A 560 -5.18 17.44 -39.04
CA ASP A 560 -5.84 18.64 -39.58
C ASP A 560 -7.32 18.41 -39.88
N THR A 561 -7.66 17.23 -40.43
CA THR A 561 -9.01 17.00 -40.94
C THR A 561 -9.97 16.44 -39.90
N VAL A 562 -9.50 15.77 -38.83
CA VAL A 562 -10.35 15.20 -37.77
C VAL A 562 -10.14 15.96 -36.46
N VAL A 563 -8.95 15.88 -35.87
CA VAL A 563 -8.66 16.38 -34.52
C VAL A 563 -8.81 17.91 -34.43
N LYS A 564 -8.15 18.64 -35.33
CA LYS A 564 -8.19 20.10 -35.38
C LYS A 564 -9.59 20.62 -35.71
N GLU A 565 -10.28 19.99 -36.66
CA GLU A 565 -11.65 20.36 -37.01
C GLU A 565 -12.63 20.09 -35.85
N TYR A 566 -12.46 18.99 -35.10
CA TYR A 566 -13.20 18.71 -33.88
C TYR A 566 -13.05 19.83 -32.85
N LEU A 567 -11.81 20.21 -32.53
CA LEU A 567 -11.53 21.30 -31.58
C LEU A 567 -12.09 22.65 -32.05
N LEU A 568 -11.95 22.99 -33.35
CA LEU A 568 -12.45 24.25 -33.91
C LEU A 568 -13.98 24.31 -33.96
N ALA A 569 -14.65 23.19 -34.27
CA ALA A 569 -16.10 23.11 -34.29
C ALA A 569 -16.69 23.20 -32.88
N TRP A 570 -16.09 22.49 -31.90
CA TRP A 570 -16.52 22.54 -30.50
C TRP A 570 -16.28 23.90 -29.85
N THR A 571 -15.13 24.55 -30.08
CA THR A 571 -14.88 25.91 -29.56
C THR A 571 -15.96 26.88 -30.06
N ALA A 572 -16.18 26.91 -31.38
CA ALA A 572 -17.14 27.84 -31.99
C ALA A 572 -18.60 27.54 -31.62
N LEU A 573 -18.95 26.28 -31.33
CA LEU A 573 -20.28 25.94 -30.79
C LEU A 573 -20.42 26.43 -29.34
N LEU A 574 -19.46 26.09 -28.47
CA LEU A 574 -19.51 26.42 -27.04
C LEU A 574 -19.53 27.93 -26.79
N ASP A 575 -18.85 28.74 -27.61
CA ASP A 575 -18.90 30.20 -27.54
C ASP A 575 -20.34 30.77 -27.55
N VAL A 576 -21.28 30.11 -28.25
CA VAL A 576 -22.67 30.58 -28.44
C VAL A 576 -23.75 29.58 -27.99
N ALA A 577 -23.36 28.53 -27.28
CA ALA A 577 -24.22 27.41 -26.92
C ALA A 577 -25.03 27.61 -25.63
N ASP A 578 -26.10 26.81 -25.51
CA ASP A 578 -26.71 26.43 -24.23
C ASP A 578 -25.63 25.82 -23.31
N PRO A 579 -25.53 26.23 -22.03
CA PRO A 579 -24.57 25.67 -21.08
C PRO A 579 -24.54 24.14 -21.01
N ALA A 580 -25.67 23.45 -21.21
CA ALA A 580 -25.73 22.00 -21.19
C ALA A 580 -24.77 21.32 -22.19
N LEU A 581 -24.38 22.02 -23.28
CA LEU A 581 -23.43 21.49 -24.25
C LEU A 581 -22.00 21.36 -23.72
N ALA A 582 -21.62 22.10 -22.69
CA ALA A 582 -20.35 21.88 -21.99
C ALA A 582 -20.31 20.54 -21.22
N LEU A 583 -21.43 19.82 -21.12
CA LEU A 583 -21.52 18.49 -20.49
C LEU A 583 -21.45 17.34 -21.49
N ALA A 584 -21.30 17.63 -22.79
CA ALA A 584 -21.12 16.59 -23.80
C ALA A 584 -19.85 15.78 -23.55
N ASN A 585 -19.89 14.46 -23.77
CA ASN A 585 -18.79 13.55 -23.44
C ASN A 585 -18.39 13.56 -21.96
N THR A 586 -19.40 13.51 -21.08
CA THR A 586 -19.24 13.22 -19.65
C THR A 586 -20.09 12.03 -19.21
N VAL A 587 -19.80 11.44 -18.05
CA VAL A 587 -20.62 10.41 -17.39
C VAL A 587 -21.08 10.91 -16.03
N GLU A 588 -22.40 11.07 -15.86
CA GLU A 588 -23.03 11.33 -14.57
C GLU A 588 -23.04 10.04 -13.73
N ILE A 589 -22.37 10.05 -12.57
CA ILE A 589 -22.44 8.93 -11.62
C ILE A 589 -23.52 9.23 -10.59
N GLN A 590 -24.47 8.30 -10.43
CA GLN A 590 -25.61 8.42 -9.53
C GLN A 590 -25.65 7.29 -8.49
N SER A 591 -26.11 7.60 -7.30
CA SER A 591 -26.57 6.59 -6.34
C SER A 591 -27.81 5.83 -6.86
N LEU A 592 -28.15 4.68 -6.26
CA LEU A 592 -29.36 3.91 -6.60
C LEU A 592 -30.66 4.72 -6.49
N SER A 593 -30.73 5.72 -5.61
CA SER A 593 -31.89 6.63 -5.46
C SER A 593 -31.96 7.72 -6.54
N GLY A 594 -30.96 7.83 -7.42
CA GLY A 594 -30.89 8.85 -8.47
C GLY A 594 -30.27 10.18 -8.03
N ARG A 595 -29.78 10.32 -6.78
CA ARG A 595 -28.93 11.45 -6.41
C ARG A 595 -27.59 11.35 -7.15
N THR A 596 -27.22 12.39 -7.88
CA THR A 596 -25.89 12.57 -8.49
C THR A 596 -24.81 12.60 -7.40
N ILE A 597 -23.71 11.88 -7.63
CA ILE A 597 -22.54 11.79 -6.76
C ILE A 597 -21.41 12.64 -7.34
N GLY A 598 -21.26 12.67 -8.66
CA GLY A 598 -20.27 13.45 -9.37
C GLY A 598 -20.32 13.13 -10.86
N MET A 599 -19.32 13.60 -11.59
CA MET A 599 -19.25 13.49 -13.04
C MET A 599 -17.83 13.17 -13.49
N ILE A 600 -17.71 12.27 -14.46
CA ILE A 600 -16.44 11.88 -15.07
C ILE A 600 -16.35 12.53 -16.44
N VAL A 601 -15.31 13.33 -16.68
CA VAL A 601 -15.04 13.96 -17.99
C VAL A 601 -14.22 12.99 -18.83
N LEU A 602 -14.77 12.57 -19.98
CA LEU A 602 -14.20 11.50 -20.81
C LEU A 602 -13.05 12.00 -21.70
N PRO A 603 -12.22 11.11 -22.27
CA PRO A 603 -11.14 11.50 -23.18
C PRO A 603 -11.66 12.19 -24.45
N ALA A 604 -12.89 11.85 -24.87
CA ALA A 604 -13.60 12.49 -25.98
C ALA A 604 -14.08 13.93 -25.69
N HIS A 605 -14.11 14.38 -24.43
CA HIS A 605 -14.51 15.74 -24.10
C HIS A 605 -13.55 16.75 -24.75
N ALA A 606 -14.07 17.78 -25.43
CA ALA A 606 -13.25 18.68 -26.24
C ALA A 606 -12.06 19.28 -25.46
N MET A 607 -12.24 19.60 -24.17
CA MET A 607 -11.17 20.04 -23.28
C MET A 607 -10.04 19.00 -23.11
N ARG A 608 -10.39 17.73 -22.89
CA ARG A 608 -9.42 16.65 -22.71
C ARG A 608 -8.69 16.38 -24.02
N VAL A 609 -9.39 16.41 -25.16
CA VAL A 609 -8.77 16.34 -26.49
C VAL A 609 -7.78 17.49 -26.69
N ALA A 610 -8.13 18.73 -26.37
CA ALA A 610 -7.22 19.87 -26.52
C ALA A 610 -5.97 19.75 -25.64
N TRP A 611 -6.14 19.28 -24.40
CA TRP A 611 -5.03 19.06 -23.48
C TRP A 611 -4.11 17.92 -23.93
N HIS A 612 -4.66 16.75 -24.30
CA HIS A 612 -3.87 15.63 -24.83
C HIS A 612 -3.18 15.97 -26.16
N VAL A 613 -3.77 16.81 -27.01
CA VAL A 613 -3.11 17.35 -28.21
C VAL A 613 -1.87 18.14 -27.85
N GLY A 614 -1.92 19.00 -26.83
CA GLY A 614 -0.73 19.70 -26.36
C GLY A 614 0.28 18.73 -25.72
N TYR A 615 -0.17 17.84 -24.83
CA TYR A 615 0.72 16.87 -24.16
C TYR A 615 1.52 16.02 -25.15
N ASP A 616 0.85 15.35 -26.10
CA ASP A 616 1.51 14.49 -27.08
C ASP A 616 2.47 15.27 -27.97
N ASN A 617 2.11 16.49 -28.40
CA ASN A 617 3.01 17.29 -29.22
C ASN A 617 4.18 17.89 -28.42
N LEU A 618 4.05 18.09 -27.10
CA LEU A 618 5.18 18.44 -26.24
C LEU A 618 6.14 17.26 -26.12
N VAL A 619 5.64 16.08 -25.73
CA VAL A 619 6.39 14.82 -25.63
C VAL A 619 7.17 14.55 -26.93
N LEU A 620 6.48 14.59 -28.07
CA LEU A 620 7.07 14.30 -29.37
C LEU A 620 7.99 15.41 -29.91
N HIS A 621 7.82 16.66 -29.50
CA HIS A 621 8.76 17.73 -29.85
C HIS A 621 10.04 17.62 -29.00
N THR A 622 9.91 17.51 -27.67
CA THR A 622 11.07 17.46 -26.78
C THR A 622 11.94 16.23 -27.05
N ARG A 623 11.36 15.07 -27.34
CA ARG A 623 12.15 13.88 -27.76
C ARG A 623 12.90 14.08 -29.07
N PHE A 624 12.21 14.52 -30.13
CA PHE A 624 12.73 14.41 -31.51
C PHE A 624 13.28 15.71 -32.10
N GLU A 625 13.07 16.85 -31.45
CA GLU A 625 13.60 18.15 -31.86
C GLU A 625 14.55 18.76 -30.81
N GLN A 626 14.54 18.27 -29.56
CA GLN A 626 15.48 18.65 -28.48
C GLN A 626 16.38 17.49 -27.98
N ASP A 627 16.18 16.27 -28.48
CA ASP A 627 16.95 15.05 -28.17
C ASP A 627 17.05 14.67 -26.68
N VAL A 628 16.01 14.97 -25.89
CA VAL A 628 15.93 14.57 -24.47
C VAL A 628 15.66 13.06 -24.35
N ALA A 629 16.35 12.40 -23.42
CA ALA A 629 16.23 10.96 -23.19
C ALA A 629 14.82 10.56 -22.70
N PRO A 630 14.23 9.44 -23.15
CA PRO A 630 12.85 9.06 -22.82
C PRO A 630 12.54 8.93 -21.33
N LYS A 631 13.49 8.48 -20.52
CA LYS A 631 13.31 8.39 -19.06
C LYS A 631 13.18 9.78 -18.44
N GLN A 632 14.18 10.63 -18.64
CA GLN A 632 14.19 12.01 -18.14
C GLN A 632 12.94 12.79 -18.56
N LEU A 633 12.51 12.63 -19.82
CA LEU A 633 11.31 13.29 -20.33
C LEU A 633 10.03 12.85 -19.60
N ARG A 634 9.91 11.58 -19.19
CA ARG A 634 8.76 11.12 -18.41
C ARG A 634 8.82 11.65 -16.99
N ASP A 635 9.98 11.55 -16.34
CA ASP A 635 10.22 12.03 -14.97
C ASP A 635 9.91 13.55 -14.85
N GLU A 636 10.31 14.36 -15.84
CA GLU A 636 10.01 15.80 -15.89
C GLU A 636 8.52 16.11 -16.15
N LEU A 637 7.82 15.28 -16.92
CA LEU A 637 6.41 15.50 -17.25
C LEU A 637 5.42 14.96 -16.21
N GLU A 638 5.88 14.26 -15.16
CA GLU A 638 5.03 13.87 -14.02
C GLU A 638 4.37 15.09 -13.34
N LEU A 639 4.97 16.28 -13.40
CA LEU A 639 4.38 17.51 -12.86
C LEU A 639 3.08 17.94 -13.55
N LEU A 640 2.77 17.39 -14.73
CA LEU A 640 1.52 17.64 -15.45
C LEU A 640 0.37 16.72 -15.01
N ASP A 641 0.63 15.72 -14.18
CA ASP A 641 -0.42 14.93 -13.56
C ASP A 641 -1.25 15.82 -12.61
N GLY A 642 -2.57 15.62 -12.60
CA GLY A 642 -3.49 16.49 -11.84
C GLY A 642 -3.84 17.82 -12.54
N ALA A 643 -3.40 18.06 -13.78
CA ALA A 643 -3.71 19.30 -14.50
C ALA A 643 -5.22 19.59 -14.63
N VAL A 644 -5.62 20.79 -14.20
CA VAL A 644 -7.02 21.20 -13.96
C VAL A 644 -7.75 21.55 -15.27
N PHE A 645 -8.09 20.52 -16.05
CA PHE A 645 -8.74 20.64 -17.37
C PHE A 645 -9.91 19.64 -17.55
N PRO A 646 -11.18 20.08 -17.47
CA PRO A 646 -11.67 21.42 -17.13
C PRO A 646 -11.65 21.70 -15.61
N ALA A 647 -11.56 22.98 -15.24
CA ALA A 647 -11.68 23.44 -13.85
C ALA A 647 -13.13 23.47 -13.35
N PHE A 648 -14.03 23.90 -14.22
CA PHE A 648 -15.45 24.11 -13.93
C PHE A 648 -16.31 23.55 -15.07
N LEU A 649 -17.46 23.00 -14.74
CA LEU A 649 -18.53 22.64 -15.68
C LEU A 649 -19.90 23.04 -15.10
N PRO A 650 -20.90 23.38 -15.93
CA PRO A 650 -22.23 23.76 -15.44
C PRO A 650 -22.93 22.57 -14.78
N GLY A 651 -23.78 22.81 -13.78
CA GLY A 651 -24.49 21.75 -13.08
C GLY A 651 -25.66 21.19 -13.88
N LEU A 652 -26.15 20.02 -13.47
CA LEU A 652 -27.39 19.44 -14.04
C LEU A 652 -28.66 20.18 -13.59
N GLN A 653 -28.56 21.06 -12.59
CA GLN A 653 -29.63 21.91 -12.09
C GLN A 653 -29.20 23.38 -12.21
N PRO A 654 -30.13 24.32 -12.46
CA PRO A 654 -29.82 25.75 -12.50
C PRO A 654 -29.15 26.22 -11.20
N GLY A 655 -28.12 27.07 -11.31
CA GLY A 655 -27.40 27.60 -10.14
C GLY A 655 -26.52 26.60 -9.37
N LYS A 656 -26.33 25.38 -9.90
CA LYS A 656 -25.31 24.42 -9.43
C LYS A 656 -24.17 24.32 -10.43
N THR A 657 -22.98 23.94 -9.98
CA THR A 657 -21.83 23.69 -10.85
C THR A 657 -21.09 22.41 -10.44
N PHE A 658 -20.23 21.93 -11.33
CA PHE A 658 -19.21 20.93 -11.01
C PHE A 658 -17.82 21.56 -11.01
N VAL A 659 -17.02 21.21 -10.02
CA VAL A 659 -15.63 21.66 -9.86
C VAL A 659 -14.70 20.47 -10.00
N PHE A 660 -13.53 20.69 -10.58
CA PHE A 660 -12.42 19.73 -10.56
C PHE A 660 -12.17 19.21 -9.14
N ALA A 661 -11.93 17.91 -9.00
CA ALA A 661 -11.60 17.31 -7.71
C ALA A 661 -10.34 16.44 -7.76
N ASP A 662 -10.20 15.58 -8.77
CA ASP A 662 -8.97 14.81 -9.02
C ASP A 662 -8.93 14.32 -10.47
N THR A 663 -7.76 13.90 -10.95
CA THR A 663 -7.63 13.13 -12.19
C THR A 663 -7.70 11.64 -11.84
N LEU A 664 -8.44 10.84 -12.64
CA LEU A 664 -8.63 9.41 -12.40
C LEU A 664 -7.82 8.64 -13.46
N GLY A 665 -6.59 8.26 -13.10
CA GLY A 665 -5.57 7.88 -14.09
C GLY A 665 -5.08 9.10 -14.88
N PHE A 666 -4.77 8.94 -16.17
CA PHE A 666 -4.19 10.01 -17.00
C PHE A 666 -5.20 10.70 -17.94
N HIS A 667 -6.22 9.98 -18.41
CA HIS A 667 -7.07 10.45 -19.51
C HIS A 667 -8.38 11.15 -19.10
N VAL A 668 -8.85 10.95 -17.86
CA VAL A 668 -10.17 11.43 -17.42
C VAL A 668 -10.10 12.19 -16.09
N VAL A 669 -11.03 13.11 -15.91
CA VAL A 669 -11.12 13.98 -14.73
C VAL A 669 -12.39 13.66 -13.94
N GLY A 670 -12.24 13.50 -12.63
CA GLY A 670 -13.36 13.41 -11.69
C GLY A 670 -13.76 14.81 -11.20
N MET A 671 -15.03 15.14 -11.34
CA MET A 671 -15.62 16.39 -10.88
C MET A 671 -16.76 16.13 -9.89
N VAL A 672 -16.88 17.01 -8.90
CA VAL A 672 -17.86 16.92 -7.81
C VAL A 672 -18.71 18.18 -7.79
N SER A 673 -19.86 18.14 -7.09
CA SER A 673 -20.67 19.34 -6.87
C SER A 673 -19.84 20.41 -6.16
N ASP A 674 -20.04 21.68 -6.50
CA ASP A 674 -19.38 22.79 -5.82
C ASP A 674 -19.64 22.82 -4.31
N ASP A 675 -20.84 22.39 -3.91
CA ASP A 675 -21.30 22.24 -2.53
C ASP A 675 -21.14 20.83 -1.93
N ASP A 676 -20.32 19.94 -2.51
CA ASP A 676 -20.11 18.60 -1.93
C ASP A 676 -19.31 18.69 -0.61
N SER A 677 -19.97 18.29 0.48
CA SER A 677 -19.42 18.31 1.84
C SER A 677 -18.33 17.26 2.11
N GLU A 678 -18.14 16.28 1.24
CA GLU A 678 -17.12 15.22 1.40
C GLU A 678 -16.66 14.70 0.02
N PRO A 679 -15.99 15.56 -0.78
CA PRO A 679 -15.68 15.31 -2.19
C PRO A 679 -14.74 14.12 -2.40
N LYS A 680 -13.88 13.80 -1.41
CA LYS A 680 -13.04 12.60 -1.43
C LYS A 680 -13.85 11.30 -1.45
N ALA A 681 -15.00 11.24 -0.77
CA ALA A 681 -15.90 10.09 -0.86
C ALA A 681 -16.53 9.97 -2.25
N ALA A 682 -16.93 11.10 -2.85
CA ALA A 682 -17.45 11.12 -4.21
C ALA A 682 -16.40 10.64 -5.22
N ILE A 683 -15.17 11.17 -5.17
CA ILE A 683 -14.04 10.75 -6.02
C ILE A 683 -13.70 9.26 -5.86
N ALA A 684 -13.68 8.76 -4.62
CA ALA A 684 -13.47 7.34 -4.34
C ALA A 684 -14.63 6.43 -4.83
N ILE A 685 -15.81 7.00 -5.12
CA ILE A 685 -16.88 6.32 -5.86
C ILE A 685 -16.68 6.45 -7.38
N LEU A 686 -16.30 7.62 -7.90
CA LEU A 686 -16.05 7.82 -9.33
C LEU A 686 -14.94 6.89 -9.85
N ALA A 687 -13.83 6.78 -9.13
CA ALA A 687 -12.72 5.88 -9.46
C ALA A 687 -13.17 4.40 -9.57
N ARG A 688 -14.01 3.93 -8.63
CA ARG A 688 -14.55 2.56 -8.66
C ARG A 688 -15.65 2.37 -9.71
N ALA A 689 -16.38 3.43 -10.07
CA ALA A 689 -17.30 3.37 -11.19
C ALA A 689 -16.54 3.23 -12.52
N LEU A 690 -15.31 3.76 -12.60
CA LEU A 690 -14.45 3.74 -13.77
C LEU A 690 -13.89 2.33 -14.06
N GLY A 691 -13.45 1.60 -13.02
CA GLY A 691 -12.97 0.22 -13.10
C GLY A 691 -13.01 -0.53 -11.77
N GLU A 692 -12.91 -1.86 -11.82
CA GLU A 692 -12.83 -2.68 -10.61
C GLU A 692 -11.45 -2.54 -9.93
N SER A 693 -11.44 -2.68 -8.61
CA SER A 693 -10.39 -2.19 -7.69
C SER A 693 -9.10 -3.03 -7.64
N GLU A 694 -8.57 -3.37 -8.82
CA GLU A 694 -7.36 -4.20 -8.99
C GLU A 694 -6.20 -3.47 -9.69
N SER A 695 -6.47 -2.53 -10.60
CA SER A 695 -5.41 -1.73 -11.26
C SER A 695 -5.15 -0.41 -10.52
N ALA A 696 -3.89 -0.21 -10.11
CA ALA A 696 -3.41 1.03 -9.49
C ALA A 696 -3.49 2.25 -10.44
N ASP A 697 -3.63 1.99 -11.73
CA ASP A 697 -3.67 2.93 -12.85
C ASP A 697 -5.00 3.71 -12.96
N SER A 698 -6.02 3.30 -12.19
CA SER A 698 -7.31 4.00 -12.06
C SER A 698 -7.46 4.78 -10.74
N ALA A 699 -6.42 4.75 -9.88
CA ALA A 699 -6.46 5.43 -8.58
C ALA A 699 -6.40 6.97 -8.73
N PRO A 700 -7.06 7.73 -7.84
CA PRO A 700 -6.96 9.19 -7.82
C PRO A 700 -5.53 9.66 -7.51
N THR A 701 -5.03 10.66 -8.25
CA THR A 701 -3.62 11.07 -8.19
C THR A 701 -3.31 11.91 -6.94
N VAL A 702 -4.13 12.93 -6.63
CA VAL A 702 -3.91 13.84 -5.49
C VAL A 702 -3.97 13.09 -4.16
N GLY A 703 -4.73 11.99 -4.11
CA GLY A 703 -4.83 11.13 -2.93
C GLY A 703 -3.52 10.49 -2.46
N LYS A 704 -2.54 10.26 -3.36
CA LYS A 704 -1.23 9.68 -3.02
C LYS A 704 -0.32 10.68 -2.30
N GLN A 705 -0.13 11.86 -2.89
CA GLN A 705 0.70 12.93 -2.31
C GLN A 705 0.15 13.39 -0.94
N SER A 706 -1.18 13.55 -0.84
CA SER A 706 -1.86 13.94 0.40
C SER A 706 -1.54 13.01 1.58
N ALA A 707 -1.37 11.70 1.32
CA ALA A 707 -1.09 10.72 2.37
C ALA A 707 0.35 10.82 2.90
N GLN A 708 1.32 11.15 2.04
CA GLN A 708 2.70 11.35 2.45
C GLN A 708 2.86 12.63 3.29
N VAL A 709 2.21 13.72 2.89
CA VAL A 709 2.21 14.99 3.65
C VAL A 709 1.60 14.79 5.03
N LEU A 710 0.38 14.24 5.11
CA LEU A 710 -0.26 13.94 6.40
C LEU A 710 0.57 12.97 7.26
N GLY A 711 1.19 11.96 6.64
CA GLY A 711 2.08 11.04 7.35
C GLY A 711 3.33 11.71 7.92
N ASN A 712 3.89 12.73 7.26
CA ASN A 712 5.01 13.52 7.78
C ASN A 712 4.59 14.37 8.98
N GLU A 713 3.43 15.03 8.94
CA GLU A 713 2.93 15.80 10.08
C GLU A 713 2.65 14.91 11.31
N ILE A 714 2.11 13.70 11.10
CA ILE A 714 1.94 12.72 12.19
C ILE A 714 3.31 12.29 12.77
N LEU A 715 4.39 12.25 11.98
CA LEU A 715 5.74 12.01 12.49
C LEU A 715 6.26 13.18 13.33
N LYS A 716 6.09 14.43 12.88
CA LYS A 716 6.45 15.63 13.69
C LYS A 716 5.73 15.62 15.05
N TYR A 717 4.45 15.25 15.07
CA TYR A 717 3.71 15.11 16.33
C TYR A 717 4.40 14.14 17.31
N ILE A 718 4.82 12.97 16.83
CA ILE A 718 5.50 11.93 17.61
C ILE A 718 6.89 12.40 18.07
N GLU A 719 7.59 13.18 17.25
CA GLU A 719 8.89 13.75 17.60
C GLU A 719 8.77 14.86 18.68
N CYS A 720 7.72 15.68 18.62
CA CYS A 720 7.48 16.76 19.59
C CYS A 720 6.84 16.30 20.91
N HIS A 721 6.13 15.18 20.91
CA HIS A 721 5.45 14.65 22.09
C HIS A 721 5.96 13.24 22.38
N ASP A 722 6.62 13.05 23.54
CA ASP A 722 7.07 11.75 24.07
C ASP A 722 5.85 10.87 24.43
N THR A 723 5.16 10.41 23.38
CA THR A 723 3.81 9.87 23.42
C THR A 723 3.81 8.38 23.16
N SER A 724 2.82 7.74 23.80
CA SER A 724 2.81 6.29 23.99
C SER A 724 2.77 5.49 22.68
N LYS A 725 3.07 4.19 22.79
CA LYS A 725 3.00 3.18 21.73
C LYS A 725 1.63 3.05 21.04
N LEU A 726 0.61 3.81 21.45
CA LEU A 726 -0.75 3.81 20.92
C LEU A 726 -1.26 5.25 20.69
N LEU A 727 -1.46 5.62 19.42
CA LEU A 727 -2.00 6.92 19.02
C LEU A 727 -3.50 6.81 18.66
N HIS A 728 -4.34 7.47 19.43
CA HIS A 728 -5.75 7.69 19.11
C HIS A 728 -5.90 8.90 18.20
N ILE A 729 -6.54 8.71 17.05
CA ILE A 729 -6.69 9.68 15.96
C ILE A 729 -8.17 9.77 15.55
N HIS A 730 -8.69 10.98 15.47
CA HIS A 730 -9.99 11.28 14.84
C HIS A 730 -9.78 11.67 13.38
N ALA A 731 -10.65 11.22 12.47
CA ALA A 731 -10.66 11.68 11.09
C ALA A 731 -12.08 12.07 10.66
N LEU A 732 -12.30 13.38 10.46
CA LEU A 732 -13.58 13.96 10.06
C LEU A 732 -13.63 14.11 8.54
N ARG A 733 -14.76 13.73 7.94
CA ARG A 733 -14.96 13.65 6.47
C ARG A 733 -13.89 12.81 5.74
N PRO A 734 -13.51 11.61 6.23
CA PRO A 734 -12.33 10.87 5.78
C PRO A 734 -12.43 10.22 4.39
N GLY A 735 -13.52 10.44 3.64
CA GLY A 735 -13.72 9.78 2.36
C GLY A 735 -14.00 8.28 2.55
N ASP A 736 -13.28 7.41 1.84
CA ASP A 736 -13.32 5.97 2.08
C ASP A 736 -12.29 5.47 3.11
N GLY A 737 -11.49 6.38 3.66
CA GLY A 737 -10.40 6.11 4.61
C GLY A 737 -9.02 5.89 3.97
N LEU A 738 -8.90 5.84 2.63
CA LEU A 738 -7.65 5.56 1.93
C LEU A 738 -6.49 6.49 2.33
N THR A 739 -6.70 7.81 2.26
CA THR A 739 -5.64 8.80 2.54
C THR A 739 -5.13 8.67 3.97
N VAL A 740 -6.03 8.57 4.96
CA VAL A 740 -5.64 8.44 6.38
C VAL A 740 -4.90 7.12 6.59
N ALA A 741 -5.43 6.01 6.10
CA ALA A 741 -4.79 4.70 6.24
C ALA A 741 -3.38 4.67 5.63
N ARG A 742 -3.17 5.21 4.43
CA ARG A 742 -1.83 5.30 3.83
C ARG A 742 -0.90 6.26 4.57
N SER A 743 -1.43 7.31 5.19
CA SER A 743 -0.64 8.20 6.06
C SER A 743 -0.08 7.46 7.27
N LEU A 744 -0.92 6.66 7.94
CA LEU A 744 -0.49 5.83 9.08
C LEU A 744 0.47 4.70 8.65
N GLY A 745 0.31 4.19 7.42
CA GLY A 745 1.27 3.26 6.79
C GLY A 745 2.64 3.89 6.53
N HIS A 746 2.67 5.14 6.08
CA HIS A 746 3.90 5.92 5.92
C HIS A 746 4.61 6.15 7.26
N VAL A 747 3.86 6.53 8.31
CA VAL A 747 4.38 6.66 9.69
C VAL A 747 5.00 5.33 10.15
N GLN A 748 4.31 4.21 9.96
CA GLN A 748 4.84 2.86 10.25
C GLN A 748 6.13 2.57 9.48
N LYS A 749 6.16 2.84 8.17
CA LYS A 749 7.32 2.58 7.30
C LYS A 749 8.53 3.43 7.68
N ARG A 750 8.33 4.71 8.01
CA ARG A 750 9.43 5.62 8.41
C ARG A 750 9.96 5.27 9.79
N SER A 751 9.09 5.01 10.77
CA SER A 751 9.47 4.54 12.11
C SER A 751 10.30 3.25 12.05
N ARG A 752 9.98 2.32 11.12
CA ARG A 752 10.76 1.09 10.91
C ARG A 752 12.15 1.33 10.30
N ARG A 753 12.35 2.38 9.49
CA ARG A 753 13.63 2.67 8.82
C ARG A 753 14.67 3.31 9.75
N ILE A 754 14.22 4.19 10.65
CA ILE A 754 15.10 4.81 11.65
C ILE A 754 15.76 3.72 12.52
N LEU A 755 14.96 2.73 12.96
CA LEU A 755 15.44 1.54 13.68
C LEU A 755 16.50 0.71 12.91
N THR A 756 16.56 0.77 11.58
CA THR A 756 17.56 0.04 10.78
C THR A 756 18.82 0.84 10.45
N GLU A 757 18.79 2.16 10.60
CA GLU A 757 19.91 3.06 10.25
C GLU A 757 20.75 3.45 11.49
N GLU A 758 20.17 3.40 12.71
CA GLU A 758 20.83 3.86 13.95
C GLU A 758 21.27 2.75 14.93
N GLU A 759 20.83 1.49 14.76
CA GLU A 759 21.15 0.38 15.68
C GLU A 759 22.57 -0.19 15.49
N ALA A 760 23.58 0.53 16.00
CA ALA A 760 24.93 0.00 16.24
C ALA A 760 25.26 -0.22 17.73
N ASP A 761 24.76 0.64 18.64
CA ASP A 761 25.04 0.56 20.09
C ASP A 761 23.80 0.85 20.97
N GLU A 762 23.61 -0.03 21.96
CA GLU A 762 22.65 -0.12 23.08
C GLU A 762 21.62 1.02 23.40
N GLU A 763 20.31 0.75 23.25
CA GLU A 763 19.21 1.11 24.20
C GLU A 763 17.86 0.38 23.85
N PRO A 764 16.82 0.38 24.72
CA PRO A 764 15.56 -0.36 24.46
C PRO A 764 14.65 0.26 23.39
N GLN A 765 14.46 -0.46 22.28
CA GLN A 765 13.75 -0.08 21.06
C GLN A 765 12.42 0.71 21.22
N PRO A 766 12.27 1.88 20.55
CA PRO A 766 10.96 2.50 20.32
C PRO A 766 10.17 1.71 19.25
N THR A 767 9.27 0.84 19.71
CA THR A 767 8.37 0.09 18.83
C THR A 767 7.42 1.03 18.07
N ALA A 768 7.50 1.02 16.72
CA ALA A 768 6.64 1.82 15.84
C ALA A 768 5.15 1.76 16.24
N PRO A 769 4.46 2.92 16.33
CA PRO A 769 3.19 3.05 17.05
C PRO A 769 2.06 2.22 16.44
N SER A 770 1.12 1.84 17.30
CA SER A 770 -0.19 1.33 16.90
C SER A 770 -1.22 2.46 16.94
N PHE A 771 -2.34 2.31 16.23
CA PHE A 771 -3.32 3.37 16.04
C PHE A 771 -4.73 2.96 16.46
N VAL A 772 -5.48 3.89 17.04
CA VAL A 772 -6.95 3.83 17.18
C VAL A 772 -7.53 4.93 16.30
N LEU A 773 -8.18 4.56 15.20
CA LEU A 773 -8.70 5.49 14.20
C LEU A 773 -10.23 5.56 14.25
N GLU A 774 -10.78 6.70 14.62
CA GLU A 774 -12.23 6.92 14.65
C GLU A 774 -12.64 7.83 13.48
N LEU A 775 -13.49 7.29 12.60
CA LEU A 775 -13.92 7.91 11.36
C LEU A 775 -15.28 8.58 11.57
N TYR A 776 -15.34 9.88 11.31
CA TYR A 776 -16.49 10.77 11.47
C TYR A 776 -16.99 11.26 10.10
N PRO A 777 -17.80 10.47 9.38
CA PRO A 777 -18.32 10.81 8.05
C PRO A 777 -19.40 11.90 8.07
N SER A 778 -19.58 12.57 6.93
CA SER A 778 -20.82 13.31 6.65
C SER A 778 -22.04 12.37 6.64
N ALA A 779 -23.22 12.91 7.02
CA ALA A 779 -24.47 12.14 7.01
C ALA A 779 -24.79 11.50 5.64
N SER A 780 -24.35 12.14 4.55
CA SER A 780 -24.49 11.65 3.17
C SER A 780 -23.54 10.52 2.78
N GLN A 781 -22.34 10.44 3.37
CA GLN A 781 -21.28 9.51 2.95
C GLN A 781 -20.93 8.45 4.01
N ARG A 782 -21.74 8.29 5.07
CA ARG A 782 -21.59 7.22 6.09
C ARG A 782 -21.31 5.82 5.49
N GLY A 783 -21.92 5.50 4.35
CA GLY A 783 -21.73 4.20 3.68
C GLY A 783 -20.33 3.98 3.09
N VAL A 784 -19.58 5.06 2.85
CA VAL A 784 -18.24 5.05 2.21
C VAL A 784 -17.13 5.02 3.25
N ALA A 785 -17.28 5.69 4.39
CA ALA A 785 -16.23 5.80 5.39
C ALA A 785 -15.73 4.45 5.93
N GLY A 786 -14.41 4.26 5.84
CA GLY A 786 -13.71 3.04 6.23
C GLY A 786 -13.83 1.89 5.24
N ARG A 787 -14.48 2.08 4.08
CA ARG A 787 -14.61 1.06 3.02
C ARG A 787 -13.26 0.51 2.60
N PHE A 788 -12.25 1.36 2.42
CA PHE A 788 -10.90 0.91 2.05
C PHE A 788 -10.33 -0.11 3.05
N ILE A 789 -10.40 0.21 4.35
CA ILE A 789 -9.89 -0.65 5.43
C ILE A 789 -10.75 -1.92 5.56
N ALA A 790 -12.06 -1.80 5.38
CA ALA A 790 -12.98 -2.95 5.36
C ALA A 790 -12.69 -3.90 4.20
N GLU A 791 -12.35 -3.39 3.02
CA GLU A 791 -12.02 -4.19 1.83
C GLU A 791 -10.65 -4.85 1.93
N ALA A 792 -9.64 -4.18 2.46
CA ALA A 792 -8.35 -4.81 2.78
C ALA A 792 -8.53 -5.98 3.78
N ARG A 793 -9.38 -5.79 4.80
CA ARG A 793 -9.74 -6.85 5.76
C ARG A 793 -10.54 -7.99 5.11
N GLU A 794 -11.47 -7.67 4.20
CA GLU A 794 -12.30 -8.66 3.51
C GLU A 794 -11.48 -9.50 2.53
N LYS A 795 -10.60 -8.90 1.73
CA LYS A 795 -9.63 -9.61 0.87
C LYS A 795 -8.81 -10.62 1.67
N ARG A 796 -8.29 -10.23 2.84
CA ARG A 796 -7.57 -11.14 3.75
C ARG A 796 -8.47 -12.24 4.33
N ARG A 797 -9.76 -11.97 4.57
CA ARG A 797 -10.72 -12.92 5.14
C ARG A 797 -11.21 -13.95 4.12
N SER A 798 -11.42 -13.54 2.86
CA SER A 798 -11.95 -14.37 1.79
C SER A 798 -10.86 -15.10 1.01
N GLY A 799 -9.62 -14.60 1.02
CA GLY A 799 -8.54 -15.04 0.13
C GLY A 799 -8.73 -14.61 -1.33
N ALA A 800 -9.80 -13.89 -1.64
CA ALA A 800 -10.10 -13.40 -2.98
C ALA A 800 -9.57 -11.96 -3.15
N GLY A 801 -8.47 -11.83 -3.90
CA GLY A 801 -7.84 -10.57 -4.24
C GLY A 801 -6.62 -10.22 -3.38
N VAL A 802 -5.70 -9.45 -3.96
CA VAL A 802 -4.42 -9.07 -3.33
C VAL A 802 -4.58 -7.81 -2.48
N VAL A 803 -3.93 -7.79 -1.31
CA VAL A 803 -3.67 -6.60 -0.50
C VAL A 803 -2.25 -6.14 -0.80
N PHE A 804 -2.10 -4.92 -1.32
CA PHE A 804 -0.79 -4.35 -1.65
C PHE A 804 0.12 -4.29 -0.42
N GLU A 805 1.43 -4.46 -0.62
CA GLU A 805 2.43 -4.48 0.46
C GLU A 805 2.33 -3.25 1.39
N GLU A 806 2.17 -2.06 0.79
CA GLU A 806 1.97 -0.78 1.49
C GLU A 806 0.75 -0.73 2.43
N ASP A 807 -0.22 -1.63 2.25
CA ASP A 807 -1.48 -1.67 2.98
C ASP A 807 -1.51 -2.81 4.04
N GLN A 808 -0.56 -3.76 4.00
CA GLN A 808 -0.57 -4.95 4.86
C GLN A 808 -0.43 -4.62 6.36
N TRP A 809 0.26 -3.53 6.70
CA TRP A 809 0.51 -3.10 8.09
C TRP A 809 -0.79 -2.95 8.90
N MET A 810 -1.90 -2.56 8.26
CA MET A 810 -3.22 -2.38 8.89
C MET A 810 -3.76 -3.68 9.51
N LEU A 811 -3.26 -4.82 9.02
CA LEU A 811 -3.75 -6.16 9.33
C LEU A 811 -2.79 -6.90 10.30
N GLU A 812 -1.68 -6.28 10.67
CA GLU A 812 -0.70 -6.79 11.62
C GLU A 812 -1.12 -6.58 13.09
N SER A 813 -0.43 -7.26 14.01
CA SER A 813 -0.51 -7.03 15.46
C SER A 813 0.88 -6.88 16.04
N THR A 814 1.00 -6.16 17.15
CA THR A 814 2.21 -6.04 17.94
C THR A 814 2.04 -6.77 19.28
N SER A 815 3.13 -7.31 19.81
CA SER A 815 3.19 -7.91 21.14
C SER A 815 3.65 -6.86 22.16
N LEU A 816 2.93 -6.77 23.28
CA LEU A 816 3.28 -5.94 24.43
C LEU A 816 3.91 -6.81 25.52
N PRO A 817 4.68 -6.22 26.47
CA PRO A 817 5.15 -6.92 27.65
C PRO A 817 4.03 -7.68 28.36
N GLY A 818 4.34 -8.89 28.81
CA GLY A 818 3.37 -9.76 29.47
C GLY A 818 2.43 -10.55 28.54
N GLY A 819 2.77 -10.71 27.25
CA GLY A 819 2.05 -11.62 26.34
C GLY A 819 0.72 -11.06 25.78
N MET A 820 0.39 -9.80 26.07
CA MET A 820 -0.74 -9.12 25.44
C MET A 820 -0.45 -8.85 23.96
N THR A 821 -1.44 -9.05 23.09
CA THR A 821 -1.37 -8.69 21.66
C THR A 821 -2.34 -7.56 21.35
N LEU A 822 -1.86 -6.58 20.57
CA LEU A 822 -2.62 -5.40 20.18
C LEU A 822 -2.55 -5.23 18.65
N PRO A 823 -3.68 -5.14 17.92
CA PRO A 823 -3.65 -4.91 16.48
C PRO A 823 -3.05 -3.53 16.17
N ARG A 824 -2.21 -3.44 15.12
CA ARG A 824 -1.56 -2.18 14.72
C ARG A 824 -2.55 -1.09 14.32
N LEU A 825 -3.72 -1.47 13.83
CA LEU A 825 -4.84 -0.57 13.58
C LEU A 825 -6.11 -1.13 14.23
N ARG A 826 -6.63 -0.41 15.22
CA ARG A 826 -8.04 -0.47 15.62
C ARG A 826 -8.74 0.66 14.88
N TRP A 827 -9.92 0.41 14.31
CA TRP A 827 -10.70 1.47 13.72
C TRP A 827 -12.20 1.30 13.95
N ALA A 828 -12.92 2.41 13.98
CA ALA A 828 -14.37 2.45 14.10
C ALA A 828 -14.94 3.57 13.23
N ARG A 829 -16.10 3.33 12.61
CA ARG A 829 -16.93 4.39 12.03
C ARG A 829 -17.95 4.84 13.07
N LYS A 830 -18.08 6.15 13.26
CA LYS A 830 -19.03 6.78 14.16
C LYS A 830 -20.31 7.18 13.42
N ASP A 831 -21.40 7.27 14.15
CA ASP A 831 -22.69 7.72 13.61
C ASP A 831 -22.79 9.25 13.60
N ASP A 832 -22.29 9.91 14.64
CA ASP A 832 -22.20 11.38 14.70
C ASP A 832 -21.06 11.92 13.82
N PRO A 833 -21.20 13.14 13.25
CA PRO A 833 -20.20 13.74 12.38
C PRO A 833 -19.07 14.48 13.12
N ASP A 834 -19.21 14.71 14.42
CA ASP A 834 -18.27 15.48 15.25
C ASP A 834 -17.89 14.67 16.52
N PRO A 835 -16.60 14.66 16.94
CA PRO A 835 -16.15 13.90 18.11
C PRO A 835 -16.65 14.46 19.43
N GLN A 836 -16.75 13.57 20.43
CA GLN A 836 -17.14 13.87 21.82
C GLN A 836 -16.15 13.29 22.84
N SER A 837 -15.21 12.46 22.38
CA SER A 837 -14.07 11.91 23.11
C SER A 837 -12.84 12.78 22.88
N SER A 838 -11.82 12.65 23.74
CA SER A 838 -10.48 13.15 23.45
C SER A 838 -9.72 12.17 22.54
N ALA A 839 -8.76 12.69 21.79
CA ALA A 839 -7.77 11.93 21.01
C ALA A 839 -6.46 12.71 20.96
N HIS A 840 -5.37 12.12 20.47
CA HIS A 840 -4.08 12.84 20.34
C HIS A 840 -4.12 13.77 19.12
N LEU A 841 -4.64 13.26 18.01
CA LEU A 841 -4.67 13.94 16.72
C LEU A 841 -6.09 13.95 16.16
N ALA A 842 -6.51 15.08 15.58
CA ALA A 842 -7.65 15.15 14.67
C ALA A 842 -7.19 15.51 13.27
N VAL A 843 -7.75 14.85 12.26
CA VAL A 843 -7.58 15.19 10.84
C VAL A 843 -8.93 15.61 10.28
N ALA A 844 -9.06 16.88 9.88
CA ALA A 844 -10.31 17.45 9.41
C ALA A 844 -10.22 17.74 7.90
N PHE A 845 -10.88 16.90 7.09
CA PHE A 845 -10.89 17.05 5.64
C PHE A 845 -12.00 17.99 5.16
N ASP A 846 -11.70 18.77 4.12
CA ASP A 846 -12.66 19.58 3.37
C ASP A 846 -13.66 20.31 4.29
N THR A 847 -13.13 21.02 5.30
CA THR A 847 -13.93 21.58 6.40
C THR A 847 -14.72 22.81 5.95
N PHE A 848 -14.16 23.57 5.01
CA PHE A 848 -14.68 24.85 4.56
C PHE A 848 -15.81 24.66 3.53
N GLU A 849 -16.78 25.56 3.54
CA GLU A 849 -17.93 25.51 2.64
C GLU A 849 -17.58 26.19 1.32
N SER A 850 -17.93 25.58 0.18
CA SER A 850 -17.56 26.07 -1.15
C SER A 850 -18.79 26.23 -2.05
N CYS A 851 -18.75 27.20 -2.96
CA CYS A 851 -19.71 27.39 -4.04
C CYS A 851 -19.07 28.13 -5.22
N VAL A 852 -19.56 27.94 -6.44
CA VAL A 852 -19.09 28.74 -7.59
C VAL A 852 -20.05 29.91 -7.83
N ALA A 853 -19.48 31.12 -7.89
CA ALA A 853 -20.16 32.34 -8.28
C ALA A 853 -19.58 32.87 -9.60
N SER A 854 -20.27 33.83 -10.23
CA SER A 854 -19.65 34.68 -11.23
C SER A 854 -19.22 35.98 -10.56
N GLU A 855 -17.97 36.39 -10.76
CA GLU A 855 -17.49 37.72 -10.36
C GLU A 855 -16.93 38.47 -11.57
N SER A 856 -17.00 39.79 -11.55
CA SER A 856 -16.35 40.65 -12.54
C SER A 856 -14.85 40.58 -12.37
N GLN A 857 -14.11 40.31 -13.45
CA GLN A 857 -12.65 40.41 -13.43
C GLN A 857 -12.25 41.86 -13.15
N GLU A 858 -11.60 42.13 -12.01
CA GLU A 858 -11.07 43.46 -11.70
C GLU A 858 -9.89 43.78 -12.63
N ASP A 859 -9.82 45.03 -13.13
CA ASP A 859 -8.78 45.53 -14.04
C ASP A 859 -7.34 45.43 -13.47
N ASN A 860 -7.19 45.13 -12.17
CA ASN A 860 -5.92 45.05 -11.44
C ASN A 860 -5.39 43.62 -11.23
N ALA A 861 -6.08 42.57 -11.69
CA ALA A 861 -5.54 41.21 -11.60
C ALA A 861 -4.23 41.10 -12.41
N SER A 862 -3.09 40.94 -11.73
CA SER A 862 -1.79 40.91 -12.39
C SER A 862 -1.68 39.69 -13.31
N SER A 863 -1.58 39.94 -14.62
CA SER A 863 -1.46 38.86 -15.62
C SER A 863 -0.22 38.01 -15.35
N ARG A 864 -0.43 36.74 -14.95
CA ARG A 864 0.65 35.76 -14.83
C ARG A 864 0.88 35.05 -16.17
N PRO A 865 2.14 34.68 -16.48
CA PRO A 865 2.43 33.86 -17.64
C PRO A 865 1.89 32.44 -17.47
N PHE A 866 1.62 31.75 -18.58
CA PHE A 866 1.33 30.32 -18.53
C PHE A 866 2.50 29.49 -18.03
N PHE A 867 2.18 28.45 -17.27
CA PHE A 867 3.10 27.41 -16.86
C PHE A 867 3.00 26.21 -17.82
N ALA A 868 4.14 25.56 -18.10
CA ALA A 868 4.25 24.44 -19.05
C ALA A 868 3.50 24.70 -20.38
N PHE A 869 3.71 25.88 -20.97
CA PHE A 869 3.08 26.30 -22.23
C PHE A 869 1.54 26.32 -22.24
N GLY A 870 0.92 26.36 -21.05
CA GLY A 870 -0.54 26.31 -20.86
C GLY A 870 -1.09 24.92 -20.58
N LEU A 871 -0.24 23.88 -20.48
CA LEU A 871 -0.67 22.52 -20.08
C LEU A 871 -0.85 22.36 -18.57
N MET A 872 -0.33 23.29 -17.76
CA MET A 872 -0.60 23.33 -16.32
C MET A 872 -1.54 24.49 -15.99
N SER A 873 -2.65 24.15 -15.36
CA SER A 873 -3.70 25.06 -14.90
C SER A 873 -3.90 24.81 -13.40
N PHE A 874 -3.99 25.88 -12.63
CA PHE A 874 -4.23 25.88 -11.19
C PHE A 874 -5.18 27.02 -10.82
N PHE A 875 -5.77 26.94 -9.64
CA PHE A 875 -6.51 28.07 -9.08
C PHE A 875 -5.54 29.11 -8.53
N GLU A 876 -5.55 30.32 -9.08
CA GLU A 876 -5.03 31.48 -8.39
C GLU A 876 -6.02 31.86 -7.28
N ARG A 877 -5.49 32.15 -6.09
CA ARG A 877 -6.25 32.23 -4.85
C ARG A 877 -6.01 33.56 -4.17
N ASP A 878 -7.07 34.35 -4.04
CA ASP A 878 -7.09 35.57 -3.25
C ASP A 878 -7.81 35.31 -1.91
N TYR A 879 -7.24 35.80 -0.81
CA TYR A 879 -7.84 35.70 0.52
C TYR A 879 -8.27 37.06 1.05
N THR A 880 -9.49 37.14 1.59
CA THR A 880 -10.00 38.29 2.33
C THR A 880 -10.52 37.84 3.70
N SER A 881 -10.02 38.46 4.77
CA SER A 881 -10.34 38.15 6.17
C SER A 881 -11.68 38.73 6.64
N LEU A 882 -12.12 39.85 6.04
CA LEU A 882 -13.29 40.63 6.43
C LEU A 882 -14.28 40.80 5.26
N PRO A 883 -15.61 40.83 5.50
CA PRO A 883 -16.28 40.71 6.81
C PRO A 883 -16.29 39.30 7.38
N THR A 884 -16.01 38.29 6.56
CA THR A 884 -15.80 36.88 6.93
C THR A 884 -14.61 36.32 6.14
N PRO A 885 -13.89 35.31 6.66
CA PRO A 885 -12.82 34.64 5.93
C PRO A 885 -13.35 34.02 4.63
N LEU A 886 -12.87 34.52 3.50
CA LEU A 886 -13.29 34.13 2.16
C LEU A 886 -12.07 33.99 1.27
N TRP A 887 -11.91 32.82 0.68
CA TRP A 887 -10.99 32.56 -0.43
C TRP A 887 -11.76 32.63 -1.75
N ARG A 888 -11.17 33.31 -2.73
CA ARG A 888 -11.62 33.32 -4.14
C ARG A 888 -10.58 32.55 -4.95
N SER A 889 -10.96 31.39 -5.45
CA SER A 889 -10.13 30.54 -6.30
C SER A 889 -10.63 30.64 -7.74
N MET A 890 -9.80 31.19 -8.63
CA MET A 890 -10.14 31.44 -10.03
C MET A 890 -9.04 30.95 -10.97
N VAL A 891 -9.40 30.59 -12.21
CA VAL A 891 -8.42 30.19 -13.21
C VAL A 891 -8.23 31.32 -14.20
N ILE A 892 -7.03 31.92 -14.20
CA ILE A 892 -6.76 33.13 -14.98
C ILE A 892 -6.59 32.78 -16.46
N GLY A 893 -7.50 33.29 -17.30
CA GLY A 893 -7.44 33.17 -18.76
C GLY A 893 -6.43 34.12 -19.42
N SER A 894 -5.22 34.25 -18.85
CA SER A 894 -4.11 35.06 -19.37
C SER A 894 -3.77 34.66 -20.81
N THR A 895 -3.07 35.51 -21.55
CA THR A 895 -2.41 35.10 -22.80
C THR A 895 -0.90 35.33 -22.79
N ASP A 896 -0.33 35.63 -21.63
CA ASP A 896 1.10 35.89 -21.47
C ASP A 896 1.90 34.60 -21.22
N GLY A 897 3.23 34.71 -21.21
CA GLY A 897 4.13 33.55 -21.09
C GLY A 897 4.36 32.77 -22.38
N GLU A 898 5.28 31.81 -22.31
CA GLU A 898 5.74 31.03 -23.44
C GLU A 898 4.62 30.20 -24.07
N LYS A 899 4.71 30.00 -25.39
CA LYS A 899 3.75 29.23 -26.18
C LYS A 899 4.34 27.89 -26.55
N HIS A 900 3.47 26.92 -26.76
CA HIS A 900 3.85 25.53 -27.00
C HIS A 900 4.90 25.40 -28.11
N PRO A 901 6.06 24.76 -27.85
CA PRO A 901 7.23 24.89 -28.71
C PRO A 901 7.05 24.22 -30.08
N ALA A 902 6.23 23.16 -30.17
CA ALA A 902 5.91 22.49 -31.45
C ALA A 902 5.01 23.32 -32.39
N ASP A 903 4.11 24.15 -31.84
CA ASP A 903 3.24 25.13 -32.52
C ASP A 903 2.48 25.92 -31.44
N ARG A 904 2.61 27.25 -31.43
CA ARG A 904 1.89 28.17 -30.52
C ARG A 904 0.38 27.96 -30.49
N ILE A 905 -0.20 27.42 -31.55
CA ILE A 905 -1.64 27.26 -31.70
C ILE A 905 -2.24 26.22 -30.72
N HIS A 906 -1.43 25.30 -30.17
CA HIS A 906 -1.92 24.36 -29.15
C HIS A 906 -2.30 25.08 -27.87
N THR A 907 -1.43 25.98 -27.38
CA THR A 907 -1.73 26.90 -26.27
C THR A 907 -2.98 27.74 -26.58
N GLU A 908 -3.02 28.38 -27.75
CA GLU A 908 -4.13 29.27 -28.10
C GLU A 908 -5.49 28.56 -28.20
N ARG A 909 -5.53 27.32 -28.71
CA ARG A 909 -6.76 26.52 -28.80
C ARG A 909 -7.24 26.07 -27.42
N LEU A 910 -6.34 25.55 -26.59
CA LEU A 910 -6.66 25.09 -25.24
C LEU A 910 -7.27 26.24 -24.41
N VAL A 911 -6.66 27.41 -24.46
CA VAL A 911 -7.10 28.62 -23.74
C VAL A 911 -8.43 29.14 -24.24
N LYS A 912 -8.64 29.24 -25.56
CA LYS A 912 -9.93 29.66 -26.13
C LYS A 912 -11.06 28.70 -25.76
N LEU A 913 -10.80 27.40 -25.83
CA LEU A 913 -11.78 26.39 -25.43
C LEU A 913 -12.09 26.47 -23.93
N GLN A 914 -11.10 26.80 -23.10
CA GLN A 914 -11.27 26.99 -21.66
C GLN A 914 -12.12 28.23 -21.35
N GLN A 915 -11.90 29.32 -22.07
CA GLN A 915 -12.75 30.52 -22.02
C GLN A 915 -14.19 30.21 -22.48
N ALA A 916 -14.38 29.43 -23.55
CA ALA A 916 -15.71 29.01 -24.02
C ALA A 916 -16.47 28.16 -22.98
N VAL A 917 -15.78 27.20 -22.34
CA VAL A 917 -16.35 26.39 -21.25
C VAL A 917 -16.68 27.25 -20.02
N ALA A 918 -15.78 28.17 -19.63
CA ALA A 918 -16.04 29.11 -18.54
C ALA A 918 -17.24 30.02 -18.83
N GLY A 919 -17.41 30.48 -20.07
CA GLY A 919 -18.58 31.23 -20.52
C GLY A 919 -19.89 30.42 -20.41
N CYS A 920 -19.87 29.11 -20.68
CA CYS A 920 -21.01 28.24 -20.40
C CYS A 920 -21.34 28.18 -18.90
N VAL A 921 -20.35 28.12 -18.01
CA VAL A 921 -20.57 28.12 -16.55
C VAL A 921 -21.20 29.44 -16.08
N VAL A 922 -20.67 30.59 -16.52
CA VAL A 922 -21.21 31.91 -16.19
C VAL A 922 -22.66 32.08 -16.65
N ARG A 923 -22.97 31.68 -17.90
CA ARG A 923 -24.35 31.68 -18.41
C ARG A 923 -25.28 30.74 -17.63
N HIS A 924 -24.78 29.61 -17.11
CA HIS A 924 -25.56 28.67 -16.29
C HIS A 924 -25.90 29.22 -14.90
N LEU A 925 -25.02 30.06 -14.35
CA LEU A 925 -25.24 30.84 -13.13
C LEU A 925 -26.21 32.02 -13.35
N GLN A 926 -26.79 32.16 -14.55
CA GLN A 926 -27.72 33.22 -14.96
C GLN A 926 -27.08 34.62 -15.04
N GLU A 927 -25.75 34.68 -15.10
CA GLU A 927 -25.00 35.92 -15.21
C GLU A 927 -24.59 36.21 -16.67
N ASN A 928 -24.58 37.49 -17.04
CA ASN A 928 -24.35 37.93 -18.43
C ASN A 928 -22.85 38.12 -18.77
N ALA A 929 -22.01 38.29 -17.75
CA ALA A 929 -20.58 38.56 -17.88
C ALA A 929 -19.85 38.20 -16.57
N GLY A 930 -18.53 38.03 -16.66
CA GLY A 930 -17.67 37.69 -15.53
C GLY A 930 -16.87 36.42 -15.79
N ILE A 931 -16.24 35.92 -14.74
CA ILE A 931 -15.50 34.65 -14.70
C ILE A 931 -16.07 33.75 -13.60
N PRO A 932 -15.98 32.41 -13.73
CA PRO A 932 -16.33 31.51 -12.63
C PRO A 932 -15.26 31.60 -11.54
N VAL A 933 -15.70 31.93 -10.32
CA VAL A 933 -14.88 32.00 -9.11
C VAL A 933 -15.41 31.00 -8.10
N LEU A 934 -14.55 30.09 -7.67
CA LEU A 934 -14.82 29.20 -6.55
C LEU A 934 -14.62 29.99 -5.26
N ARG A 935 -15.74 30.31 -4.60
CA ARG A 935 -15.74 30.94 -3.28
C ARG A 935 -15.70 29.85 -2.23
N THR A 936 -14.80 29.99 -1.27
CA THR A 936 -14.69 29.09 -0.11
C THR A 936 -14.68 29.93 1.16
N GLU A 937 -15.52 29.59 2.12
CA GLU A 937 -15.69 30.34 3.37
C GLU A 937 -15.82 29.41 4.58
N ILE A 938 -15.57 29.95 5.78
CA ILE A 938 -15.82 29.23 7.04
C ILE A 938 -17.09 29.75 7.69
N SER A 939 -18.11 28.90 7.81
CA SER A 939 -19.32 29.21 8.56
C SER A 939 -19.02 29.34 10.06
N PRO A 940 -19.75 30.18 10.83
CA PRO A 940 -19.55 30.32 12.28
C PRO A 940 -19.62 28.99 13.03
N GLU A 941 -20.48 28.09 12.58
CA GLU A 941 -20.65 26.73 13.09
C GLU A 941 -19.40 25.87 12.84
N LYS A 942 -18.77 25.98 11.67
CA LYS A 942 -17.51 25.27 11.36
C LYS A 942 -16.31 25.86 12.10
N ALA A 943 -16.25 27.17 12.26
CA ALA A 943 -15.26 27.83 13.10
C ALA A 943 -15.39 27.40 14.58
N TYR A 944 -16.61 27.26 15.10
CA TYR A 944 -16.87 26.71 16.43
C TYR A 944 -16.44 25.23 16.52
N GLY A 945 -16.81 24.40 15.53
CA GLY A 945 -16.41 22.99 15.48
C GLY A 945 -14.90 22.76 15.49
N LEU A 946 -14.13 23.57 14.74
CA LEU A 946 -12.65 23.53 14.81
C LEU A 946 -12.13 23.90 16.20
N ARG A 947 -12.70 24.92 16.87
CA ARG A 947 -12.29 25.28 18.24
C ARG A 947 -12.55 24.16 19.24
N GLU A 948 -13.69 23.47 19.14
CA GLU A 948 -13.97 22.31 20.00
C GLU A 948 -13.05 21.13 19.70
N LEU A 949 -12.65 20.91 18.44
CA LEU A 949 -11.60 19.93 18.10
C LEU A 949 -10.28 20.23 18.81
N HIS A 950 -9.85 21.50 18.84
CA HIS A 950 -8.66 21.93 19.61
C HIS A 950 -8.83 21.85 21.14
N ARG A 951 -10.04 21.66 21.66
CA ARG A 951 -10.26 21.31 23.08
C ARG A 951 -10.20 19.80 23.35
N LEU A 952 -10.43 18.98 22.33
CA LEU A 952 -10.49 17.53 22.42
C LEU A 952 -9.18 16.85 21.98
N CYS A 953 -8.35 17.52 21.19
CA CYS A 953 -7.14 16.96 20.60
C CYS A 953 -5.91 17.85 20.80
N ASP A 954 -4.76 17.21 21.03
CA ASP A 954 -3.47 17.89 21.22
C ASP A 954 -3.03 18.61 19.93
N TRP A 955 -3.24 17.98 18.77
CA TRP A 955 -3.05 18.58 17.45
C TRP A 955 -4.25 18.36 16.52
N VAL A 956 -4.54 19.35 15.67
CA VAL A 956 -5.60 19.28 14.64
C VAL A 956 -4.99 19.66 13.29
N ILE A 957 -5.06 18.75 12.33
CA ILE A 957 -4.53 18.90 10.98
C ILE A 957 -5.70 19.12 10.02
N THR A 958 -5.85 20.32 9.47
CA THR A 958 -6.88 20.63 8.47
C THR A 958 -6.38 20.38 7.06
N LEU A 959 -7.06 19.52 6.30
CA LEU A 959 -6.73 19.18 4.91
C LEU A 959 -7.88 19.56 3.98
N ASP A 960 -7.88 20.81 3.54
CA ASP A 960 -8.84 21.37 2.62
C ASP A 960 -8.17 21.69 1.27
N ARG A 961 -8.87 21.38 0.17
CA ARG A 961 -8.38 21.61 -1.20
C ARG A 961 -8.53 23.06 -1.68
N ASN A 962 -9.47 23.82 -1.12
CA ASN A 962 -9.86 25.14 -1.60
C ASN A 962 -9.46 26.29 -0.64
N ALA A 963 -9.38 26.01 0.65
CA ALA A 963 -8.84 26.93 1.66
C ALA A 963 -7.31 26.81 1.80
N GLY A 964 -6.68 27.80 2.45
CA GLY A 964 -5.23 27.87 2.64
C GLY A 964 -4.81 28.34 4.03
N ILE A 965 -3.51 28.54 4.20
CA ILE A 965 -2.85 28.91 5.47
C ILE A 965 -3.28 30.30 5.98
N GLU A 966 -3.80 31.16 5.11
CA GLU A 966 -3.94 32.61 5.33
C GLU A 966 -4.93 32.94 6.46
N TYR A 967 -5.93 32.09 6.71
CA TYR A 967 -6.86 32.25 7.83
C TYR A 967 -6.21 31.97 9.19
N PHE A 968 -5.27 31.03 9.24
CA PHE A 968 -4.52 30.72 10.45
C PHE A 968 -3.39 31.73 10.66
N ASP A 969 -2.69 32.14 9.59
CA ASP A 969 -1.58 33.10 9.61
C ASP A 969 -2.02 34.58 9.44
N SER A 970 -3.12 34.98 10.10
CA SER A 970 -3.68 36.34 10.05
C SER A 970 -3.64 37.05 11.42
N PRO A 971 -2.46 37.38 11.98
CA PRO A 971 -2.31 37.91 13.34
C PRO A 971 -3.00 39.25 13.61
N ARG A 972 -3.30 40.03 12.57
CA ARG A 972 -3.99 41.34 12.69
C ARG A 972 -5.51 41.21 12.61
N ASP A 973 -5.98 40.33 11.74
CA ASP A 973 -7.39 40.28 11.34
C ASP A 973 -8.15 39.16 12.08
N ASN A 974 -7.47 38.07 12.41
CA ASN A 974 -7.98 36.91 13.15
C ASN A 974 -7.05 36.54 14.31
N ARG A 975 -6.77 37.49 15.20
CA ARG A 975 -5.80 37.31 16.31
C ARG A 975 -6.08 36.09 17.20
N ASP A 976 -7.33 35.86 17.58
CA ASP A 976 -7.73 34.72 18.41
C ASP A 976 -7.52 33.37 17.70
N VAL A 977 -7.47 33.36 16.36
CA VAL A 977 -7.08 32.19 15.57
C VAL A 977 -5.55 32.10 15.58
N TYR A 978 -4.84 33.14 15.16
CA TYR A 978 -3.38 33.13 15.15
C TYR A 978 -2.71 32.71 16.48
N GLU A 979 -3.26 33.13 17.62
CA GLU A 979 -2.74 32.75 18.95
C GLU A 979 -3.09 31.31 19.38
N ALA A 980 -4.00 30.62 18.68
CA ALA A 980 -4.54 29.30 19.04
C ALA A 980 -4.12 28.15 18.11
N TYR A 981 -3.61 28.43 16.91
CA TYR A 981 -3.24 27.41 15.91
C TYR A 981 -1.72 27.44 15.70
N VAL A 982 -1.06 26.30 15.89
CA VAL A 982 0.34 26.11 15.51
C VAL A 982 0.39 25.79 14.02
N ILE A 983 1.30 26.45 13.30
CA ILE A 983 1.51 26.30 11.87
C ILE A 983 2.98 25.91 11.67
N ASP A 984 3.23 24.80 10.98
CA ASP A 984 4.56 24.20 10.74
C ASP A 984 4.77 23.95 9.24
#